data_AF-A0A1V6B2A6-F1
#
_entry.id   AF-A0A1V6B2A6-F1
#
_cell.length_a   1.000
_cell.length_b   1.000
_cell.length_c   1.000
_cell.angle_alpha   90.00
_cell.angle_beta   90.00
_cell.angle_gamma   90.00
#
_symmetry.space_group_name_H-M   'P 1'
#
loop_
_entity.id
_entity.type
_entity.pdbx_description
1 polymer ?
#
loop_
_entity_poly.entity_id
_entity_poly.type
_entity_poly.pdbx_seq_one_letter_code
_entity_poly.pdbx_strand_id
1 'polypeptide(L)'
;MKILRRILRPIVFFVLSAGIALILRLNVQAPDFTIRNHAFRPEAGPLLVSAILIFILLAGLWALISQIWTKNSRLSYKEALALDFPTYLPALFFLLAPLALVHYLTRDDLRERLGLLAAGVLLAVLYLKAVRVAQADRQGKSNWGAALDRFLAWPTRRRLILLSVLALLLINGGALLVSGRGVSFGGDEPHYLLITHSLLKDGDLDLANNYKDRDFEAYMPEGVAMRSHTVPGKKPESRYSFHSPGISVLLLPFYALGLALGKSALVFLVRFALSLVGVFFGIQVYLYARQAWARERLAFALWALVTLSAPVFFYAFHIYPELVVAAAGMYVFRRLRFKPARRAGDCVLIGILIVSFVWFHALKYAFIQAPLFLYAILRIWKGNDPADRGRRLAALILPAGVFAAAYFAVQHALYGSLNPTSVSWQGAMDGKQTLSFLKELFTGIPFRFRWETLAGYFLDQRDGLLLYSPLYLFAFLGCVSLFRKKAGDAGWLLLIALPYVLASAFLTQRSGYAPQARPLVAVIWVPAIFLGAFIAEGRKHAFRYLFNGAAGLTLLMTWLLCRHPYALYQETTMGVTERAGSLFITLSNLHVYLPRLLPSFIKVKETGWTPNAVWIGALVLFVVLFALRRPSDKRLPFPGHAAAALVLLALFFVQYVYYPRPVLMSPRPIVHASGEPWTFYSLSRVAIMNEPGRFDILQDNRDYDFYFTSNRPLEKLGVEFGSPHGDYALRLNIADAAIFSVTTRREVMTRTVESPPAYPWKGRFLYRVSIRLERKSDVRTAVTPYLFALSPAR
;
A
#
# COMPACT_ATOMS: atom_id res chain seq x y z
N MET A 1 45.32 2.29 25.93
CA MET A 1 43.91 2.20 25.48
C MET A 1 43.13 3.54 25.41
N LYS A 2 43.20 4.45 26.40
CA LYS A 2 42.49 5.77 26.36
C LYS A 2 43.05 6.74 25.30
N ILE A 3 44.36 6.77 25.09
CA ILE A 3 45.04 7.61 24.06
C ILE A 3 44.67 7.13 22.65
N LEU A 4 44.72 5.81 22.42
CA LEU A 4 44.33 5.19 21.15
C LEU A 4 42.89 5.54 20.74
N ARG A 5 41.94 5.59 21.69
CA ARG A 5 40.55 6.01 21.42
C ARG A 5 40.39 7.51 21.11
N ARG A 6 41.31 8.37 21.57
CA ARG A 6 41.30 9.81 21.26
C ARG A 6 41.80 10.07 19.83
N ILE A 7 42.76 9.28 19.36
CA ILE A 7 43.34 9.39 18.01
C ILE A 7 42.44 8.72 16.96
N LEU A 8 41.80 7.60 17.30
CA LEU A 8 41.01 6.81 16.34
C LEU A 8 39.72 7.51 15.88
N ARG A 9 39.08 8.32 16.73
CA ARG A 9 37.80 8.98 16.40
C ARG A 9 37.95 10.03 15.29
N PRO A 10 38.90 10.99 15.36
CA PRO A 10 39.18 11.89 14.25
C PRO A 10 39.50 11.18 12.94
N ILE A 11 40.31 10.12 12.98
CA ILE A 11 40.65 9.33 11.78
C ILE A 11 39.39 8.72 11.16
N VAL A 12 38.55 8.06 11.95
CA VAL A 12 37.30 7.48 11.44
C VAL A 12 36.38 8.57 10.89
N PHE A 13 36.22 9.70 11.57
CA PHE A 13 35.41 10.81 11.06
C PHE A 13 35.95 11.36 9.75
N PHE A 14 37.27 11.46 9.60
CA PHE A 14 37.88 11.87 8.33
C PHE A 14 37.55 10.87 7.21
N VAL A 15 37.59 9.56 7.48
CA VAL A 15 37.17 8.52 6.52
C VAL A 15 35.68 8.63 6.18
N LEU A 16 34.80 8.88 7.17
CA LEU A 16 33.38 9.12 6.91
C LEU A 16 33.16 10.35 6.02
N SER A 17 33.88 11.43 6.30
CA SER A 17 33.83 12.66 5.51
C SER A 17 34.36 12.48 4.10
N ALA A 18 35.41 11.67 3.92
CA ALA A 18 35.91 11.28 2.60
C ALA A 18 34.85 10.49 1.83
N GLY A 19 34.12 9.57 2.48
CA GLY A 19 32.98 8.87 1.86
C GLY A 19 31.87 9.82 1.41
N ILE A 20 31.46 10.76 2.26
CA ILE A 20 30.45 11.78 1.89
C ILE A 20 30.96 12.66 0.74
N ALA A 21 32.24 13.07 0.77
CA ALA A 21 32.85 13.82 -0.32
C ALA A 21 32.83 13.02 -1.65
N LEU A 22 33.11 11.72 -1.58
CA LEU A 22 33.14 10.82 -2.73
C LEU A 22 31.78 10.75 -3.43
N ILE A 23 30.70 10.54 -2.68
CA ILE A 23 29.34 10.48 -3.26
C ILE A 23 28.89 11.84 -3.81
N LEU A 24 29.24 12.95 -3.14
CA LEU A 24 28.92 14.29 -3.63
C LEU A 24 29.63 14.58 -4.96
N ARG A 25 30.93 14.27 -5.04
CA ARG A 25 31.72 14.44 -6.27
C ARG A 25 31.21 13.54 -7.39
N LEU A 26 30.86 12.30 -7.09
CA LEU A 26 30.25 11.39 -8.05
C LEU A 26 28.91 11.95 -8.58
N ASN A 27 28.06 12.48 -7.70
CA ASN A 27 26.78 13.07 -8.09
C ASN A 27 26.93 14.39 -8.89
N VAL A 28 28.03 15.13 -8.69
CA VAL A 28 28.37 16.32 -9.49
C VAL A 28 28.79 15.93 -10.91
N GLN A 29 29.51 14.81 -11.09
CA GLN A 29 29.93 14.32 -12.41
C GLN A 29 28.84 13.52 -13.14
N ALA A 30 27.91 12.92 -12.39
CA ALA A 30 26.87 12.06 -12.95
C ALA A 30 26.04 12.67 -14.11
N PRO A 31 25.70 13.98 -14.14
CA PRO A 31 25.00 14.58 -15.27
C PRO A 31 25.72 14.46 -16.62
N ASP A 32 27.05 14.43 -16.60
CA ASP A 32 27.90 14.37 -17.81
C ASP A 32 28.21 12.94 -18.24
N PHE A 33 27.81 11.95 -17.45
CA PHE A 33 28.03 10.55 -17.77
C PHE A 33 27.13 10.06 -18.89
N THR A 34 27.68 9.13 -19.66
CA THR A 34 26.97 8.35 -20.67
C THR A 34 27.35 6.88 -20.53
N ILE A 35 26.54 6.00 -21.12
CA ILE A 35 26.84 4.56 -21.17
C ILE A 35 28.20 4.26 -21.84
N ARG A 36 28.70 5.15 -22.72
CA ARG A 36 30.03 5.05 -23.34
C ARG A 36 31.13 5.61 -22.44
N ASN A 37 30.86 6.67 -21.69
CA ASN A 37 31.84 7.36 -20.85
C ASN A 37 31.23 7.73 -19.48
N HIS A 38 31.57 6.95 -18.47
CA HIS A 38 31.13 7.13 -17.08
C HIS A 38 32.28 6.86 -16.10
N ALA A 39 33.53 7.09 -16.54
CA ALA A 39 34.70 6.91 -15.69
C ALA A 39 34.75 8.00 -14.62
N PHE A 40 34.61 7.62 -13.35
CA PHE A 40 34.64 8.56 -12.24
C PHE A 40 36.06 9.06 -11.96
N ARG A 41 36.23 10.38 -11.92
CA ARG A 41 37.50 11.05 -11.68
C ARG A 41 37.41 11.90 -10.41
N PRO A 42 37.69 11.35 -9.22
CA PRO A 42 37.47 12.08 -7.96
C PRO A 42 38.30 13.39 -7.85
N GLU A 43 39.48 13.42 -8.48
CA GLU A 43 40.52 14.46 -8.35
C GLU A 43 41.00 14.61 -6.89
N ALA A 44 42.25 14.25 -6.60
CA ALA A 44 42.75 14.18 -5.22
C ALA A 44 42.62 15.50 -4.46
N GLY A 45 42.93 16.65 -5.09
CA GLY A 45 42.85 17.97 -4.47
C GLY A 45 41.42 18.36 -4.06
N PRO A 46 40.47 18.48 -5.01
CA PRO A 46 39.07 18.79 -4.70
C PRO A 46 38.41 17.79 -3.76
N LEU A 47 38.73 16.50 -3.87
CA LEU A 47 38.25 15.48 -2.93
C LEU A 47 38.76 15.74 -1.51
N LEU A 48 40.06 16.04 -1.35
CA LEU A 48 40.67 16.33 -0.06
C LEU A 48 40.06 17.60 0.57
N VAL A 49 39.92 18.68 -0.20
CA VAL A 49 39.30 19.93 0.27
C VAL A 49 37.85 19.67 0.71
N SER A 50 37.08 18.96 -0.10
CA SER A 50 35.70 18.59 0.24
C SER A 50 35.64 17.73 1.51
N ALA A 51 36.54 16.74 1.64
CA ALA A 51 36.62 15.89 2.82
C ALA A 51 36.96 16.68 4.10
N ILE A 52 37.87 17.67 4.02
CA ILE A 52 38.22 18.55 5.14
C ILE A 52 37.02 19.40 5.55
N LEU A 53 36.34 20.05 4.60
CA LEU A 53 35.15 20.87 4.89
C LEU A 53 34.02 20.03 5.52
N ILE A 54 33.76 18.85 4.95
CA ILE A 54 32.74 17.93 5.49
C ILE A 54 33.17 17.39 6.85
N PHE A 55 34.45 17.17 7.10
CA PHE A 55 34.96 16.79 8.43
C PHE A 55 34.65 17.86 9.47
N ILE A 56 34.88 19.14 9.17
CA ILE A 56 34.55 20.25 10.08
C ILE A 56 33.04 20.29 10.34
N LEU A 57 32.21 20.18 9.28
CA LEU A 57 30.75 20.17 9.39
C LEU A 57 30.22 18.97 10.19
N LEU A 58 30.74 17.76 9.92
CA LEU A 58 30.32 16.53 10.58
C LEU A 58 30.75 16.53 12.05
N ALA A 59 31.94 17.02 12.36
CA ALA A 59 32.42 17.20 13.72
C ALA A 59 31.57 18.25 14.48
N GLY A 60 31.24 19.37 13.84
CA GLY A 60 30.34 20.39 14.39
C GLY A 60 28.93 19.84 14.65
N LEU A 61 28.36 19.09 13.70
CA LEU A 61 27.07 18.44 13.84
C LEU A 61 27.07 17.40 14.98
N TRP A 62 28.13 16.60 15.08
CA TRP A 62 28.30 15.64 16.18
C TRP A 62 28.40 16.32 17.55
N ALA A 63 29.14 17.43 17.64
CA ALA A 63 29.23 18.25 18.84
C ALA A 63 27.87 18.85 19.21
N LEU A 64 27.16 19.44 18.24
CA LEU A 64 25.84 20.04 18.43
C LEU A 64 24.80 19.01 18.89
N ILE A 65 24.71 17.86 18.20
CA ILE A 65 23.78 16.78 18.58
C ILE A 65 24.11 16.26 19.98
N SER A 66 25.39 16.08 20.30
CA SER A 66 25.82 15.66 21.64
C SER A 66 25.47 16.71 22.71
N GLN A 67 25.54 18.00 22.38
CA GLN A 67 25.12 19.09 23.27
C GLN A 67 23.61 19.09 23.48
N ILE A 68 22.81 18.92 22.42
CA ILE A 68 21.35 18.78 22.51
C ILE A 68 21.00 17.56 23.38
N TRP A 69 21.71 16.44 23.20
CA TRP A 69 21.47 15.25 23.99
C TRP A 69 21.80 15.51 25.46
N THR A 70 22.94 16.15 25.75
CA THR A 70 23.34 16.56 27.11
C THR A 70 22.29 17.45 27.77
N LYS A 71 21.76 18.47 27.07
CA LYS A 71 20.71 19.35 27.60
C LYS A 71 19.40 18.62 27.94
N ASN A 72 19.09 17.55 27.20
CA ASN A 72 17.84 16.79 27.34
C ASN A 72 18.02 15.44 28.08
N SER A 73 19.16 15.26 28.76
CA SER A 73 19.53 14.00 29.40
C SER A 73 20.37 14.27 30.65
N ARG A 74 20.62 13.24 31.45
CA ARG A 74 21.54 13.27 32.60
C ARG A 74 22.95 12.79 32.20
N LEU A 75 23.25 12.74 30.91
CA LEU A 75 24.56 12.35 30.40
C LEU A 75 25.52 13.54 30.47
N SER A 76 26.77 13.30 30.84
CA SER A 76 27.81 14.31 30.64
C SER A 76 28.09 14.49 29.15
N TYR A 77 28.57 15.67 28.73
CA TYR A 77 28.90 15.95 27.33
C TYR A 77 29.90 14.93 26.73
N LYS A 78 30.89 14.51 27.53
CA LYS A 78 31.88 13.50 27.14
C LYS A 78 31.25 12.11 26.91
N GLU A 79 30.26 11.73 27.73
CA GLU A 79 29.51 10.50 27.53
C GLU A 79 28.61 10.57 26.31
N ALA A 80 27.90 11.69 26.10
CA ALA A 80 27.07 11.92 24.93
C ALA A 80 27.87 11.78 23.62
N LEU A 81 29.03 12.44 23.54
CA LEU A 81 29.97 12.30 22.42
C LEU A 81 30.35 10.83 22.17
N ALA A 82 30.72 10.11 23.23
CA ALA A 82 31.15 8.71 23.13
C ALA A 82 30.02 7.77 22.67
N LEU A 83 28.78 8.02 23.10
CA LEU A 83 27.62 7.21 22.73
C LEU A 83 27.10 7.53 21.33
N ASP A 84 27.21 8.78 20.89
CA ASP A 84 26.71 9.23 19.59
C ASP A 84 27.65 8.84 18.43
N PHE A 85 28.97 8.83 18.67
CA PHE A 85 29.98 8.53 17.64
C PHE A 85 29.69 7.26 16.81
N PRO A 86 29.38 6.09 17.41
CA PRO A 86 29.10 4.87 16.63
C PRO A 86 27.83 4.94 15.77
N THR A 87 26.95 5.92 15.97
CA THR A 87 25.73 6.07 15.17
C THR A 87 26.01 6.53 13.74
N TYR A 88 27.20 7.09 13.48
CA TYR A 88 27.64 7.57 12.17
C TYR A 88 28.32 6.50 11.31
N LEU A 89 28.63 5.31 11.86
CA LEU A 89 29.27 4.22 11.13
C LEU A 89 28.57 3.82 9.81
N PRO A 90 27.22 3.88 9.69
CA PRO A 90 26.56 3.63 8.40
C PRO A 90 27.04 4.52 7.25
N ALA A 91 27.58 5.72 7.53
CA ALA A 91 28.10 6.60 6.48
C ALA A 91 29.38 6.06 5.79
N LEU A 92 30.01 5.01 6.32
CA LEU A 92 31.06 4.27 5.59
C LEU A 92 30.55 3.68 4.26
N PHE A 93 29.25 3.41 4.14
CA PHE A 93 28.66 2.91 2.88
C PHE A 93 28.78 3.89 1.72
N PHE A 94 29.02 5.19 1.97
CA PHE A 94 29.29 6.14 0.89
C PHE A 94 30.61 5.84 0.15
N LEU A 95 31.55 5.14 0.78
CA LEU A 95 32.77 4.65 0.11
C LEU A 95 32.45 3.63 -0.99
N LEU A 96 31.30 2.97 -0.92
CA LEU A 96 30.83 2.01 -1.92
C LEU A 96 30.10 2.68 -3.09
N ALA A 97 29.84 3.99 -3.05
CA ALA A 97 29.10 4.71 -4.08
C ALA A 97 29.68 4.51 -5.51
N PRO A 98 31.01 4.51 -5.73
CA PRO A 98 31.57 4.25 -7.05
C PRO A 98 31.23 2.87 -7.63
N LEU A 99 30.95 1.87 -6.80
CA LEU A 99 30.55 0.54 -7.28
C LEU A 99 29.22 0.56 -8.04
N ALA A 100 28.39 1.60 -7.87
CA ALA A 100 27.17 1.77 -8.66
C ALA A 100 27.45 1.95 -10.17
N LEU A 101 28.67 2.38 -10.54
CA LEU A 101 29.12 2.54 -11.93
C LEU A 101 29.44 1.22 -12.62
N VAL A 102 29.72 0.15 -11.86
CA VAL A 102 29.96 -1.19 -12.43
C VAL A 102 28.76 -1.62 -13.27
N HIS A 103 27.56 -1.27 -12.83
CA HIS A 103 26.34 -1.47 -13.58
C HIS A 103 25.71 -0.11 -13.92
N TYR A 104 26.38 0.66 -14.76
CA TYR A 104 25.84 1.88 -15.33
C TYR A 104 24.85 1.57 -16.47
N LEU A 105 23.67 2.20 -16.44
CA LEU A 105 22.70 2.12 -17.54
C LEU A 105 22.37 3.53 -18.06
N THR A 106 21.92 4.43 -17.18
CA THR A 106 21.69 5.84 -17.52
C THR A 106 22.11 6.74 -16.36
N ARG A 107 22.39 8.01 -16.65
CA ARG A 107 22.67 9.03 -15.63
C ARG A 107 21.52 9.23 -14.65
N ASP A 108 20.27 9.19 -15.12
CA ASP A 108 19.09 9.41 -14.27
C ASP A 108 18.90 8.25 -13.29
N ASP A 109 19.09 7.02 -13.77
CA ASP A 109 19.09 5.82 -12.92
C ASP A 109 20.22 5.87 -11.88
N LEU A 110 21.45 6.24 -12.29
CA LEU A 110 22.57 6.38 -11.35
C LEU A 110 22.25 7.41 -10.26
N ARG A 111 21.76 8.60 -10.63
CA ARG A 111 21.43 9.65 -9.66
C ARG A 111 20.33 9.22 -8.69
N GLU A 112 19.31 8.51 -9.17
CA GLU A 112 18.28 7.95 -8.30
C GLU A 112 18.87 6.92 -7.32
N ARG A 113 19.74 6.02 -7.78
CA ARG A 113 20.44 5.03 -6.94
C ARG A 113 21.35 5.67 -5.89
N LEU A 114 22.07 6.74 -6.23
CA LEU A 114 22.87 7.52 -5.27
C LEU A 114 21.99 8.24 -4.25
N GLY A 115 20.84 8.78 -4.67
CA GLY A 115 19.84 9.36 -3.76
C GLY A 115 19.27 8.32 -2.79
N LEU A 116 18.99 7.11 -3.27
CA LEU A 116 18.55 6.00 -2.43
C LEU A 116 19.62 5.56 -1.43
N LEU A 117 20.90 5.51 -1.83
CA LEU A 117 22.01 5.25 -0.91
C LEU A 117 22.06 6.27 0.22
N ALA A 118 21.96 7.57 -0.11
CA ALA A 118 21.92 8.64 0.88
C ALA A 118 20.73 8.51 1.84
N ALA A 119 19.55 8.20 1.32
CA ALA A 119 18.37 7.94 2.14
C ALA A 119 18.55 6.72 3.06
N GLY A 120 19.08 5.61 2.54
CA GLY A 120 19.34 4.39 3.31
C GLY A 120 20.34 4.60 4.44
N VAL A 121 21.45 5.30 4.17
CA VAL A 121 22.44 5.68 5.18
C VAL A 121 21.81 6.58 6.24
N LEU A 122 21.07 7.61 5.84
CA LEU A 122 20.41 8.52 6.77
C LEU A 122 19.43 7.78 7.69
N LEU A 123 18.60 6.90 7.13
CA LEU A 123 17.66 6.08 7.91
C LEU A 123 18.40 5.16 8.91
N ALA A 124 19.52 4.56 8.51
CA ALA A 124 20.34 3.74 9.41
C ALA A 124 20.94 4.57 10.56
N VAL A 125 21.46 5.77 10.27
CA VAL A 125 21.98 6.69 11.29
C VAL A 125 20.87 7.10 12.26
N LEU A 126 19.71 7.53 11.74
CA LEU A 126 18.56 7.92 12.56
C LEU A 126 18.05 6.77 13.42
N TYR A 127 18.00 5.55 12.88
CA TYR A 127 17.67 4.34 13.63
C TYR A 127 18.64 4.12 14.81
N LEU A 128 19.96 4.18 14.58
CA LEU A 128 20.95 3.97 15.63
C LEU A 128 20.90 5.08 16.69
N LYS A 129 20.64 6.33 16.29
CA LYS A 129 20.39 7.44 17.22
C LYS A 129 19.13 7.19 18.06
N ALA A 130 18.03 6.74 17.45
CA ALA A 130 16.81 6.39 18.17
C ALA A 130 17.03 5.23 19.16
N VAL A 131 17.82 4.21 18.79
CA VAL A 131 18.21 3.11 19.68
C VAL A 131 18.99 3.64 20.89
N ARG A 132 19.93 4.57 20.67
CA ARG A 132 20.71 5.21 21.74
C ARG A 132 19.84 6.02 22.69
N VAL A 133 18.95 6.85 22.16
CA VAL A 133 17.99 7.62 22.97
C VAL A 133 17.10 6.67 23.78
N ALA A 134 16.57 5.62 23.15
CA ALA A 134 15.73 4.63 23.84
C ALA A 134 16.49 3.83 24.92
N GLN A 135 17.79 3.58 24.74
CA GLN A 135 18.64 2.96 25.77
C GLN A 135 18.90 3.90 26.95
N ALA A 136 19.21 5.17 26.68
CA ALA A 136 19.41 6.18 27.71
C ALA A 136 18.13 6.44 28.52
N ASP A 137 16.98 6.49 27.85
CA ASP A 137 15.67 6.68 28.48
C ASP A 137 15.36 5.58 29.50
N ARG A 138 15.63 4.33 29.13
CA ARG A 138 15.45 3.15 30.01
C ARG A 138 16.38 3.13 31.21
N GLN A 139 17.54 3.77 31.10
CA GLN A 139 18.49 3.91 32.20
C GLN A 139 18.13 5.10 33.11
N GLY A 140 16.99 5.77 32.88
CA GLY A 140 16.62 6.99 33.59
C GLY A 140 17.52 8.18 33.28
N LYS A 141 18.30 8.09 32.19
CA LYS A 141 19.28 9.09 31.78
C LYS A 141 18.74 10.06 30.74
N SER A 142 17.54 9.90 30.19
CA SER A 142 16.99 10.79 29.15
C SER A 142 15.59 11.30 29.52
N ASN A 143 15.25 12.51 29.07
CA ASN A 143 13.93 13.12 29.29
C ASN A 143 12.94 12.89 28.13
N TRP A 144 13.35 12.21 27.06
CA TRP A 144 12.50 11.99 25.87
C TRP A 144 11.28 11.12 26.15
N GLY A 145 11.43 10.03 26.91
CA GLY A 145 10.32 9.21 27.37
C GLY A 145 9.40 9.99 28.32
N ALA A 146 9.97 10.85 29.14
CA ALA A 146 9.20 11.72 30.04
C ALA A 146 8.36 12.76 29.27
N ALA A 147 8.77 13.20 28.08
CA ALA A 147 7.92 14.06 27.23
C ALA A 147 6.68 13.30 26.73
N LEU A 148 6.85 12.06 26.25
CA LEU A 148 5.73 11.20 25.88
C LEU A 148 4.85 10.90 27.09
N ASP A 149 5.42 10.62 28.26
CA ASP A 149 4.65 10.36 29.47
C ASP A 149 3.85 11.59 29.93
N ARG A 150 4.43 12.79 29.84
CA ARG A 150 3.71 14.05 30.10
C ARG A 150 2.51 14.23 29.18
N PHE A 151 2.68 13.95 27.89
CA PHE A 151 1.56 13.94 26.94
C PHE A 151 0.51 12.88 27.30
N LEU A 152 0.94 11.66 27.62
CA LEU A 152 0.04 10.56 27.98
C LEU A 152 -0.65 10.77 29.33
N ALA A 153 -0.10 11.61 30.21
CA ALA A 153 -0.71 12.01 31.48
C ALA A 153 -1.84 13.03 31.32
N TRP A 154 -2.01 13.63 30.14
CA TRP A 154 -3.11 14.58 29.92
C TRP A 154 -4.49 13.96 30.16
N PRO A 155 -5.52 14.77 30.51
CA PRO A 155 -6.89 14.29 30.61
C PRO A 155 -7.33 13.56 29.34
N THR A 156 -8.05 12.45 29.51
CA THR A 156 -8.51 11.59 28.39
C THR A 156 -9.15 12.42 27.28
N ARG A 157 -10.05 13.37 27.61
CA ARG A 157 -10.76 14.20 26.63
C ARG A 157 -9.79 15.00 25.75
N ARG A 158 -8.79 15.67 26.35
CA ARG A 158 -7.79 16.44 25.60
C ARG A 158 -6.96 15.55 24.67
N ARG A 159 -6.58 14.36 25.14
CA ARG A 159 -5.87 13.38 24.31
C ARG A 159 -6.71 12.90 23.14
N LEU A 160 -7.98 12.56 23.36
CA LEU A 160 -8.87 12.12 22.28
C LEU A 160 -9.01 13.21 21.21
N ILE A 161 -9.17 14.48 21.60
CA ILE A 161 -9.22 15.60 20.65
C ILE A 161 -7.93 15.67 19.82
N LEU A 162 -6.76 15.64 20.46
CA LEU A 162 -5.49 15.71 19.74
C LEU A 162 -5.29 14.52 18.80
N LEU A 163 -5.56 13.30 19.28
CA LEU A 163 -5.44 12.09 18.44
C LEU A 163 -6.41 12.14 17.25
N SER A 164 -7.64 12.64 17.46
CA SER A 164 -8.60 12.83 16.38
C SER A 164 -8.12 13.84 15.35
N VAL A 165 -7.65 15.02 15.79
CA VAL A 165 -7.13 16.06 14.88
C VAL A 165 -5.91 15.55 14.13
N LEU A 166 -4.98 14.88 14.82
CA LEU A 166 -3.78 14.34 14.20
C LEU A 166 -4.11 13.26 13.16
N ALA A 167 -4.99 12.32 13.48
CA ALA A 167 -5.45 11.32 12.51
C ALA A 167 -6.15 11.99 11.32
N LEU A 168 -7.01 12.97 11.57
CA LEU A 168 -7.73 13.68 10.51
C LEU A 168 -6.77 14.38 9.54
N LEU A 169 -5.77 15.10 10.07
CA LEU A 169 -4.74 15.77 9.26
C LEU A 169 -3.91 14.77 8.44
N LEU A 170 -3.48 13.67 9.05
CA LEU A 170 -2.65 12.67 8.36
C LEU A 170 -3.44 11.90 7.29
N ILE A 171 -4.68 11.51 7.58
CA ILE A 171 -5.55 10.79 6.64
C ILE A 171 -5.90 11.69 5.45
N ASN A 172 -6.32 12.94 5.69
CA ASN A 172 -6.63 13.87 4.60
C ASN A 172 -5.37 14.31 3.84
N GLY A 173 -4.22 14.47 4.51
CA GLY A 173 -2.94 14.68 3.84
C GLY A 173 -2.57 13.52 2.90
N GLY A 174 -2.83 12.28 3.34
CA GLY A 174 -2.70 11.09 2.49
C GLY A 174 -3.67 11.09 1.31
N ALA A 175 -4.94 11.43 1.54
CA ALA A 175 -5.96 11.53 0.50
C ALA A 175 -5.57 12.57 -0.57
N LEU A 176 -5.11 13.75 -0.16
CA LEU A 176 -4.64 14.80 -1.05
C LEU A 176 -3.40 14.38 -1.85
N LEU A 177 -2.45 13.68 -1.23
CA LEU A 177 -1.28 13.13 -1.92
C LEU A 177 -1.68 12.09 -2.98
N VAL A 178 -2.64 11.21 -2.66
CA VAL A 178 -3.13 10.19 -3.58
C VAL A 178 -3.90 10.83 -4.75
N SER A 179 -4.82 11.75 -4.47
CA SER A 179 -5.59 12.44 -5.51
C SER A 179 -4.71 13.35 -6.39
N GLY A 180 -3.73 14.05 -5.80
CA GLY A 180 -2.77 14.88 -6.53
C GLY A 180 -1.83 14.08 -7.45
N ARG A 181 -1.86 12.74 -7.38
CA ARG A 181 -1.12 11.83 -8.26
C ARG A 181 -1.97 11.27 -9.41
N GLY A 182 -3.17 11.83 -9.63
CA GLY A 182 -4.04 11.48 -10.75
C GLY A 182 -4.98 10.30 -10.48
N VAL A 183 -5.12 9.87 -9.22
CA VAL A 183 -6.08 8.84 -8.83
C VAL A 183 -7.45 9.46 -8.54
N SER A 184 -8.43 9.12 -9.37
CA SER A 184 -9.85 9.43 -9.15
C SER A 184 -10.55 8.31 -8.35
N PHE A 185 -11.87 8.42 -8.18
CA PHE A 185 -12.68 7.30 -7.72
C PHE A 185 -12.60 6.13 -8.70
N GLY A 186 -12.60 4.90 -8.18
CA GLY A 186 -12.52 3.68 -8.98
C GLY A 186 -13.29 2.51 -8.35
N GLY A 187 -13.42 1.41 -9.09
CA GLY A 187 -14.19 0.25 -8.64
C GLY A 187 -15.64 0.63 -8.32
N ASP A 188 -16.10 0.30 -7.12
CA ASP A 188 -17.48 0.57 -6.68
C ASP A 188 -17.72 2.04 -6.25
N GLU A 189 -16.66 2.82 -5.96
CA GLU A 189 -16.77 4.18 -5.40
C GLU A 189 -17.68 5.13 -6.21
N PRO A 190 -17.53 5.22 -7.55
CA PRO A 190 -18.37 6.11 -8.36
C PRO A 190 -19.85 5.74 -8.28
N HIS A 191 -20.18 4.45 -8.15
CA HIS A 191 -21.56 3.99 -8.12
C HIS A 191 -22.28 4.38 -6.81
N TYR A 192 -21.56 4.37 -5.68
CA TYR A 192 -22.10 4.90 -4.41
C TYR A 192 -22.36 6.41 -4.49
N LEU A 193 -21.50 7.15 -5.19
CA LEU A 193 -21.69 8.59 -5.42
C LEU A 193 -22.86 8.87 -6.36
N LEU A 194 -23.09 8.04 -7.38
CA LEU A 194 -24.26 8.19 -8.26
C LEU A 194 -25.58 7.98 -7.51
N ILE A 195 -25.65 6.99 -6.61
CA ILE A 195 -26.81 6.84 -5.70
C ILE A 195 -26.98 8.09 -4.82
N THR A 196 -25.88 8.66 -4.33
CA THR A 196 -25.91 9.89 -3.51
C THR A 196 -26.42 11.09 -4.33
N HIS A 197 -26.03 11.16 -5.60
CA HIS A 197 -26.48 12.20 -6.54
C HIS A 197 -27.99 12.10 -6.78
N SER A 198 -28.49 10.92 -7.15
CA SER A 198 -29.91 10.65 -7.38
C SER A 198 -30.76 10.97 -6.14
N LEU A 199 -30.33 10.52 -4.95
CA LEU A 199 -31.02 10.85 -3.70
C LEU A 199 -31.11 12.37 -3.42
N LEU A 200 -30.09 13.14 -3.83
CA LEU A 200 -30.05 14.58 -3.60
C LEU A 200 -30.82 15.38 -4.66
N LYS A 201 -30.73 14.99 -5.93
CA LYS A 201 -31.29 15.73 -7.07
C LYS A 201 -32.68 15.25 -7.47
N ASP A 202 -32.87 13.95 -7.47
CA ASP A 202 -34.07 13.28 -7.99
C ASP A 202 -34.98 12.83 -6.84
N GLY A 203 -34.42 12.64 -5.64
CA GLY A 203 -35.17 12.24 -4.44
C GLY A 203 -35.55 10.76 -4.45
N ASP A 204 -34.91 9.94 -5.30
CA ASP A 204 -35.17 8.52 -5.42
C ASP A 204 -33.87 7.68 -5.52
N LEU A 205 -34.00 6.41 -5.93
CA LEU A 205 -32.90 5.46 -6.09
C LEU A 205 -32.81 4.91 -7.53
N ASP A 206 -33.65 5.40 -8.44
CA ASP A 206 -33.67 4.95 -9.83
C ASP A 206 -32.54 5.66 -10.58
N LEU A 207 -31.58 4.89 -11.08
CA LEU A 207 -30.38 5.45 -11.70
C LEU A 207 -30.49 5.50 -13.23
N ALA A 208 -31.65 5.18 -13.80
CA ALA A 208 -31.83 5.07 -15.25
C ALA A 208 -31.48 6.37 -15.98
N ASN A 209 -32.01 7.50 -15.51
CA ASN A 209 -31.66 8.84 -16.00
C ASN A 209 -30.20 9.16 -15.72
N ASN A 210 -29.70 8.93 -14.50
CA ASN A 210 -28.36 9.38 -14.12
C ASN A 210 -27.23 8.73 -14.96
N TYR A 211 -27.38 7.46 -15.35
CA TYR A 211 -26.44 6.82 -16.28
C TYR A 211 -26.57 7.34 -17.71
N LYS A 212 -27.80 7.63 -18.15
CA LYS A 212 -28.09 8.18 -19.49
C LYS A 212 -27.52 9.59 -19.63
N ASP A 213 -27.73 10.42 -18.62
CA ASP A 213 -27.35 11.84 -18.60
C ASP A 213 -25.90 12.06 -18.12
N ARG A 214 -25.22 10.98 -17.72
CA ARG A 214 -23.81 10.96 -17.30
C ARG A 214 -23.51 11.83 -16.06
N ASP A 215 -24.43 11.87 -15.10
CA ASP A 215 -24.30 12.66 -13.86
C ASP A 215 -23.04 12.32 -13.03
N PHE A 216 -22.43 11.16 -13.28
CA PHE A 216 -21.14 10.80 -12.69
C PHE A 216 -19.99 11.75 -13.08
N GLU A 217 -20.10 12.51 -14.17
CA GLU A 217 -19.11 13.52 -14.58
C GLU A 217 -19.03 14.72 -13.61
N ALA A 218 -20.03 14.89 -12.74
CA ALA A 218 -19.98 15.86 -11.64
C ALA A 218 -18.78 15.63 -10.70
N TYR A 219 -18.30 14.38 -10.58
CA TYR A 219 -17.17 13.99 -9.72
C TYR A 219 -16.09 13.14 -10.42
N MET A 220 -16.38 12.55 -11.59
CA MET A 220 -15.42 11.82 -12.43
C MET A 220 -14.86 12.71 -13.54
N PRO A 221 -13.68 12.41 -14.11
CA PRO A 221 -13.21 13.10 -15.31
C PRO A 221 -14.22 13.02 -16.47
N GLU A 222 -14.32 14.08 -17.26
CA GLU A 222 -15.22 14.17 -18.41
C GLU A 222 -14.87 13.12 -19.47
N GLY A 223 -15.88 12.57 -20.15
CA GLY A 223 -15.69 11.59 -21.22
C GLY A 223 -15.33 10.17 -20.75
N VAL A 224 -15.28 9.93 -19.43
CA VAL A 224 -15.03 8.57 -18.89
C VAL A 224 -16.20 7.65 -19.19
N ALA A 225 -15.92 6.48 -19.75
CA ALA A 225 -16.92 5.42 -19.89
C ALA A 225 -17.12 4.69 -18.55
N MET A 226 -18.36 4.60 -18.09
CA MET A 226 -18.72 3.91 -16.85
C MET A 226 -19.82 2.89 -17.13
N ARG A 227 -19.51 1.60 -16.91
CA ARG A 227 -20.49 0.53 -17.07
C ARG A 227 -21.54 0.62 -15.96
N SER A 228 -22.82 0.50 -16.29
CA SER A 228 -23.86 0.53 -15.27
C SER A 228 -23.75 -0.61 -14.27
N HIS A 229 -23.81 -0.29 -12.98
CA HIS A 229 -23.94 -1.24 -11.87
C HIS A 229 -25.38 -1.27 -11.36
N THR A 230 -26.31 -1.63 -12.25
CA THR A 230 -27.76 -1.70 -11.96
C THR A 230 -28.39 -3.00 -12.42
N VAL A 231 -29.53 -3.31 -11.81
CA VAL A 231 -30.44 -4.38 -12.20
C VAL A 231 -31.84 -3.80 -12.44
N PRO A 232 -32.68 -4.43 -13.26
CA PRO A 232 -34.07 -4.01 -13.43
C PRO A 232 -34.85 -4.01 -12.12
N GLY A 233 -35.70 -3.02 -11.93
CA GLY A 233 -36.61 -2.91 -10.79
C GLY A 233 -38.01 -3.43 -11.04
N LYS A 234 -38.89 -3.24 -10.05
CA LYS A 234 -40.34 -3.55 -10.13
C LYS A 234 -41.06 -2.64 -11.14
N LYS A 235 -40.66 -1.37 -11.21
CA LYS A 235 -41.24 -0.42 -12.17
C LYS A 235 -40.65 -0.66 -13.57
N PRO A 236 -41.44 -0.56 -14.65
CA PRO A 236 -40.90 -0.62 -16.01
C PRO A 236 -39.77 0.39 -16.19
N GLU A 237 -38.73 0.00 -16.93
CA GLU A 237 -37.54 0.81 -17.25
C GLU A 237 -36.64 1.23 -16.08
N SER A 238 -37.09 1.08 -14.83
CA SER A 238 -36.31 1.43 -13.65
C SER A 238 -35.02 0.60 -13.49
N ARG A 239 -33.96 1.28 -13.04
CA ARG A 239 -32.63 0.71 -12.87
C ARG A 239 -32.09 1.00 -11.48
N TYR A 240 -32.23 0.03 -10.58
CA TYR A 240 -31.70 0.15 -9.22
C TYR A 240 -30.30 -0.44 -9.11
N SER A 241 -29.46 0.15 -8.26
CA SER A 241 -28.13 -0.41 -8.03
C SER A 241 -28.20 -1.78 -7.35
N PHE A 242 -27.27 -2.67 -7.65
CA PHE A 242 -27.03 -3.86 -6.81
C PHE A 242 -26.16 -3.53 -5.58
N HIS A 243 -25.73 -2.27 -5.43
CA HIS A 243 -25.09 -1.76 -4.23
C HIS A 243 -26.14 -1.20 -3.26
N SER A 244 -25.98 -1.47 -1.96
CA SER A 244 -26.89 -0.94 -0.95
C SER A 244 -26.62 0.55 -0.64
N PRO A 245 -27.65 1.36 -0.34
CA PRO A 245 -27.54 2.83 -0.30
C PRO A 245 -26.95 3.38 1.01
N GLY A 246 -26.60 2.53 2.00
CA GLY A 246 -26.21 2.99 3.33
C GLY A 246 -25.00 3.92 3.36
N ILE A 247 -24.00 3.66 2.51
CA ILE A 247 -22.84 4.58 2.38
C ILE A 247 -23.24 5.88 1.67
N SER A 248 -24.12 5.80 0.68
CA SER A 248 -24.61 6.97 -0.08
C SER A 248 -25.40 7.93 0.81
N VAL A 249 -26.28 7.39 1.65
CA VAL A 249 -27.02 8.19 2.65
C VAL A 249 -26.08 8.86 3.65
N LEU A 250 -25.02 8.17 4.08
CA LEU A 250 -24.00 8.74 4.98
C LEU A 250 -23.26 9.92 4.32
N LEU A 251 -23.09 9.88 3.00
CA LEU A 251 -22.38 10.92 2.24
C LEU A 251 -23.23 12.12 1.87
N LEU A 252 -24.56 12.01 1.85
CA LEU A 252 -25.51 13.07 1.44
C LEU A 252 -25.15 14.49 1.91
N PRO A 253 -24.94 14.78 3.21
CA PRO A 253 -24.66 16.15 3.64
C PRO A 253 -23.33 16.70 3.10
N PHE A 254 -22.32 15.84 2.97
CA PHE A 254 -21.00 16.21 2.43
C PHE A 254 -21.05 16.37 0.91
N TYR A 255 -21.82 15.51 0.23
CA TYR A 255 -22.05 15.60 -1.20
C TYR A 255 -22.80 16.88 -1.56
N ALA A 256 -23.87 17.22 -0.83
CA ALA A 256 -24.64 18.43 -1.05
C ALA A 256 -23.80 19.70 -0.90
N LEU A 257 -23.04 19.81 0.20
CA LEU A 257 -22.11 20.93 0.41
C LEU A 257 -21.02 20.96 -0.67
N GLY A 258 -20.47 19.80 -1.00
CA GLY A 258 -19.43 19.67 -2.02
C GLY A 258 -19.90 20.08 -3.41
N LEU A 259 -21.11 19.69 -3.80
CA LEU A 259 -21.70 20.06 -5.08
C LEU A 259 -21.90 21.57 -5.18
N ALA A 260 -22.34 22.22 -4.10
CA ALA A 260 -22.51 23.68 -4.04
C ALA A 260 -21.18 24.45 -4.14
N LEU A 261 -20.07 23.84 -3.72
CA LEU A 261 -18.73 24.44 -3.71
C LEU A 261 -17.86 24.04 -4.93
N GLY A 262 -18.39 23.20 -5.83
CA GLY A 262 -17.73 22.74 -7.04
C GLY A 262 -16.95 21.42 -6.90
N LYS A 263 -16.53 20.87 -8.05
CA LYS A 263 -15.99 19.50 -8.19
C LYS A 263 -14.85 19.16 -7.24
N SER A 264 -13.87 20.05 -7.08
CA SER A 264 -12.73 19.82 -6.18
C SER A 264 -13.17 19.73 -4.71
N ALA A 265 -14.09 20.60 -4.29
CA ALA A 265 -14.67 20.56 -2.95
C ALA A 265 -15.52 19.32 -2.74
N LEU A 266 -16.28 18.90 -3.76
CA LEU A 266 -17.03 17.64 -3.76
C LEU A 266 -16.12 16.44 -3.50
N VAL A 267 -15.06 16.27 -4.29
CA VAL A 267 -14.10 15.17 -4.12
C VAL A 267 -13.48 15.18 -2.72
N PHE A 268 -13.09 16.35 -2.22
CA PHE A 268 -12.52 16.49 -0.89
C PHE A 268 -13.52 16.13 0.22
N LEU A 269 -14.73 16.70 0.18
CA LEU A 269 -15.71 16.57 1.26
C LEU A 269 -16.27 15.14 1.41
N VAL A 270 -16.48 14.42 0.30
CA VAL A 270 -16.91 13.01 0.38
C VAL A 270 -15.81 12.11 0.95
N ARG A 271 -14.54 12.37 0.63
CA ARG A 271 -13.40 11.67 1.24
C ARG A 271 -13.22 12.06 2.71
N PHE A 272 -13.45 13.33 3.03
CA PHE A 272 -13.42 13.86 4.39
C PHE A 272 -14.47 13.17 5.28
N ALA A 273 -15.67 12.90 4.77
CA ALA A 273 -16.70 12.14 5.48
C ALA A 273 -16.19 10.76 5.95
N LEU A 274 -15.53 10.01 5.06
CA LEU A 274 -14.92 8.73 5.40
C LEU A 274 -13.75 8.90 6.39
N SER A 275 -13.04 10.02 6.34
CA SER A 275 -11.93 10.28 7.28
C SER A 275 -12.43 10.43 8.71
N LEU A 276 -13.63 10.99 8.90
CA LEU A 276 -14.28 11.04 10.21
C LEU A 276 -14.61 9.63 10.74
N VAL A 277 -15.05 8.72 9.86
CA VAL A 277 -15.27 7.31 10.22
C VAL A 277 -13.95 6.64 10.59
N GLY A 278 -12.87 6.86 9.84
CA GLY A 278 -11.54 6.34 10.15
C GLY A 278 -10.96 6.87 11.45
N VAL A 279 -11.15 8.15 11.74
CA VAL A 279 -10.81 8.77 13.03
C VAL A 279 -11.61 8.10 14.14
N PHE A 280 -12.93 7.95 13.98
CA PHE A 280 -13.77 7.29 14.97
C PHE A 280 -13.32 5.84 15.23
N PHE A 281 -13.02 5.07 14.18
CA PHE A 281 -12.45 3.73 14.28
C PHE A 281 -11.15 3.73 15.10
N GLY A 282 -10.19 4.62 14.76
CA GLY A 282 -8.94 4.75 15.50
C GLY A 282 -9.16 5.06 16.98
N ILE A 283 -10.09 5.96 17.29
CA ILE A 283 -10.46 6.24 18.68
C ILE A 283 -11.06 5.01 19.38
N GLN A 284 -11.83 4.17 18.69
CA GLN A 284 -12.29 2.89 19.27
C GLN A 284 -11.12 1.94 19.56
N VAL A 285 -10.11 1.86 18.68
CA VAL A 285 -8.88 1.10 18.90
C VAL A 285 -8.15 1.57 20.16
N TYR A 286 -7.95 2.88 20.26
CA TYR A 286 -7.30 3.50 21.42
C TYR A 286 -8.08 3.22 22.73
N LEU A 287 -9.38 3.46 22.74
CA LEU A 287 -10.23 3.26 23.92
C LEU A 287 -10.30 1.79 24.32
N TYR A 288 -10.43 0.87 23.36
CA TYR A 288 -10.39 -0.56 23.62
C TYR A 288 -9.08 -0.92 24.32
N ALA A 289 -7.96 -0.46 23.78
CA ALA A 289 -6.65 -0.80 24.31
C ALA A 289 -6.42 -0.28 25.73
N ARG A 290 -6.89 0.94 26.02
CA ARG A 290 -6.86 1.49 27.39
C ARG A 290 -7.68 0.67 28.36
N GLN A 291 -8.89 0.26 27.98
CA GLN A 291 -9.79 -0.51 28.83
C GLN A 291 -9.32 -1.96 29.02
N ALA A 292 -8.73 -2.56 27.98
CA ALA A 292 -8.28 -3.95 28.00
C ALA A 292 -6.99 -4.15 28.80
N TRP A 293 -6.04 -3.21 28.69
CA TRP A 293 -4.68 -3.40 29.20
C TRP A 293 -4.20 -2.34 30.19
N ALA A 294 -4.94 -1.25 30.40
CA ALA A 294 -4.57 -0.14 31.31
C ALA A 294 -3.15 0.42 31.07
N ARG A 295 -2.69 0.42 29.81
CA ARG A 295 -1.35 0.87 29.40
C ARG A 295 -1.44 1.91 28.29
N GLU A 296 -1.19 3.17 28.64
CA GLU A 296 -1.35 4.32 27.73
C GLU A 296 -0.39 4.26 26.54
N ARG A 297 0.89 3.94 26.76
CA ARG A 297 1.88 3.78 25.68
C ARG A 297 1.48 2.68 24.69
N LEU A 298 0.88 1.59 25.18
CA LEU A 298 0.38 0.52 24.33
C LEU A 298 -0.81 1.00 23.50
N ALA A 299 -1.78 1.66 24.14
CA ALA A 299 -2.95 2.17 23.45
C ALA A 299 -2.61 3.17 22.36
N PHE A 300 -1.69 4.11 22.66
CA PHE A 300 -1.19 5.06 21.68
C PHE A 300 -0.46 4.36 20.52
N ALA A 301 0.43 3.41 20.82
CA ALA A 301 1.14 2.66 19.78
C ALA A 301 0.17 1.85 18.89
N LEU A 302 -0.84 1.20 19.48
CA LEU A 302 -1.83 0.44 18.72
C LEU A 302 -2.69 1.35 17.85
N TRP A 303 -3.13 2.50 18.38
CA TRP A 303 -3.81 3.53 17.60
C TRP A 303 -2.98 3.98 16.40
N ALA A 304 -1.73 4.41 16.63
CA ALA A 304 -0.88 4.91 15.56
C ALA A 304 -0.62 3.84 14.49
N LEU A 305 -0.29 2.62 14.91
CA LEU A 305 0.05 1.53 14.00
C LEU A 305 -1.15 1.01 13.21
N VAL A 306 -2.35 1.00 13.78
CA VAL A 306 -3.55 0.51 13.09
C VAL A 306 -4.18 1.60 12.24
N THR A 307 -4.30 2.82 12.74
CA THR A 307 -4.99 3.92 12.05
C THR A 307 -4.16 4.51 10.91
N LEU A 308 -2.83 4.54 11.05
CA LEU A 308 -1.93 5.17 10.07
C LEU A 308 -1.28 4.15 9.13
N SER A 309 -1.81 2.92 9.06
CA SER A 309 -1.34 1.91 8.11
C SER A 309 -2.44 1.34 7.23
N ALA A 310 -2.05 0.65 6.16
CA ALA A 310 -2.98 -0.21 5.44
C ALA A 310 -3.59 -1.29 6.38
N PRO A 311 -4.83 -1.72 6.11
CA PRO A 311 -5.75 -1.17 5.13
C PRO A 311 -6.51 0.07 5.65
N VAL A 312 -6.59 0.26 6.98
CA VAL A 312 -7.45 1.27 7.63
C VAL A 312 -7.18 2.68 7.10
N PHE A 313 -5.91 3.07 6.94
CA PHE A 313 -5.54 4.38 6.44
C PHE A 313 -6.15 4.69 5.07
N PHE A 314 -6.10 3.73 4.13
CA PHE A 314 -6.66 3.90 2.79
C PHE A 314 -8.18 3.87 2.80
N TYR A 315 -8.78 2.92 3.53
CA TYR A 315 -10.23 2.85 3.66
C TYR A 315 -10.84 4.02 4.45
N ALA A 316 -10.02 4.83 5.13
CA ALA A 316 -10.46 6.05 5.78
C ALA A 316 -10.67 7.22 4.81
N PHE A 317 -10.41 7.07 3.51
CA PHE A 317 -10.74 8.11 2.52
C PHE A 317 -11.18 7.54 1.17
N HIS A 318 -11.38 6.23 1.08
CA HIS A 318 -12.04 5.58 -0.07
C HIS A 318 -13.48 5.24 0.29
N ILE A 319 -14.38 5.40 -0.67
CA ILE A 319 -15.83 5.29 -0.45
C ILE A 319 -16.24 3.82 -0.47
N TYR A 320 -16.07 3.17 0.67
CA TYR A 320 -16.36 1.77 0.86
C TYR A 320 -17.08 1.53 2.20
N PRO A 321 -18.10 0.68 2.25
CA PRO A 321 -18.85 0.39 3.48
C PRO A 321 -18.02 -0.31 4.56
N GLU A 322 -16.95 -1.00 4.19
CA GLU A 322 -16.23 -1.91 5.08
C GLU A 322 -15.71 -1.24 6.35
N LEU A 323 -15.16 -0.03 6.27
CA LEU A 323 -14.64 0.66 7.46
C LEU A 323 -15.76 1.19 8.37
N VAL A 324 -16.93 1.53 7.80
CA VAL A 324 -18.12 1.91 8.57
C VAL A 324 -18.60 0.72 9.41
N VAL A 325 -18.70 -0.46 8.78
CA VAL A 325 -19.04 -1.72 9.45
C VAL A 325 -18.00 -2.07 10.53
N ALA A 326 -16.71 -1.91 10.23
CA ALA A 326 -15.64 -2.17 11.19
C ALA A 326 -15.71 -1.22 12.40
N ALA A 327 -16.00 0.07 12.19
CA ALA A 327 -16.08 1.06 13.26
C ALA A 327 -17.30 0.85 14.16
N ALA A 328 -18.46 0.58 13.57
CA ALA A 328 -19.68 0.23 14.30
C ALA A 328 -19.51 -1.09 15.06
N GLY A 329 -18.99 -2.13 14.41
CA GLY A 329 -18.73 -3.44 15.03
C GLY A 329 -17.76 -3.34 16.21
N MET A 330 -16.66 -2.61 16.05
CA MET A 330 -15.70 -2.38 17.14
C MET A 330 -16.32 -1.59 18.29
N TYR A 331 -17.07 -0.53 18.00
CA TYR A 331 -17.78 0.25 19.01
C TYR A 331 -18.73 -0.63 19.83
N VAL A 332 -19.60 -1.38 19.16
CA VAL A 332 -20.57 -2.28 19.77
C VAL A 332 -19.86 -3.32 20.63
N PHE A 333 -18.86 -4.02 20.08
CA PHE A 333 -18.11 -5.04 20.81
C PHE A 333 -17.43 -4.46 22.06
N ARG A 334 -16.75 -3.31 21.94
CA ARG A 334 -16.07 -2.64 23.07
C ARG A 334 -17.06 -2.23 24.16
N ARG A 335 -18.22 -1.66 23.78
CA ARG A 335 -19.28 -1.29 24.73
C ARG A 335 -19.75 -2.54 25.49
N LEU A 336 -20.21 -3.57 24.80
CA LEU A 336 -20.68 -4.82 25.41
C LEU A 336 -19.60 -5.53 26.25
N ARG A 337 -18.32 -5.38 25.90
CA ARG A 337 -17.21 -6.01 26.61
C ARG A 337 -16.86 -5.32 27.94
N PHE A 338 -16.86 -3.99 28.00
CA PHE A 338 -16.36 -3.23 29.16
C PHE A 338 -17.41 -2.41 29.91
N LYS A 339 -18.52 -2.05 29.26
CA LYS A 339 -19.63 -1.30 29.83
C LYS A 339 -20.94 -1.95 29.39
N PRO A 340 -21.43 -2.99 30.09
CA PRO A 340 -22.71 -3.61 29.76
C PRO A 340 -23.78 -2.52 29.59
N ALA A 341 -24.62 -2.62 28.56
CA ALA A 341 -25.67 -1.64 28.30
C ALA A 341 -26.60 -1.56 29.51
N ARG A 342 -26.41 -0.54 30.36
CA ARG A 342 -27.16 -0.37 31.61
C ARG A 342 -28.49 0.33 31.35
N ARG A 343 -28.55 1.18 30.32
CA ARG A 343 -29.75 1.94 29.93
C ARG A 343 -30.40 1.30 28.71
N ALA A 344 -31.72 1.30 28.65
CA ALA A 344 -32.47 0.83 27.48
C ALA A 344 -32.01 1.55 26.19
N GLY A 345 -31.73 2.86 26.24
CA GLY A 345 -31.22 3.61 25.08
C GLY A 345 -29.87 3.11 24.55
N ASP A 346 -28.99 2.58 25.40
CA ASP A 346 -27.75 1.94 24.93
C ASP A 346 -28.07 0.67 24.13
N CYS A 347 -29.06 -0.12 24.57
CA CYS A 347 -29.51 -1.31 23.85
C CYS A 347 -30.16 -0.95 22.50
N VAL A 348 -30.98 0.09 22.46
CA VAL A 348 -31.58 0.61 21.20
C VAL A 348 -30.49 0.96 20.20
N LEU A 349 -29.50 1.76 20.62
CA LEU A 349 -28.38 2.15 19.77
C LEU A 349 -27.59 0.93 19.28
N ILE A 350 -27.29 -0.03 20.17
CA ILE A 350 -26.56 -1.25 19.80
C ILE A 350 -27.36 -2.08 18.77
N GLY A 351 -28.67 -2.25 18.99
CA GLY A 351 -29.55 -2.99 18.09
C GLY A 351 -29.59 -2.38 16.69
N ILE A 352 -29.80 -1.07 16.62
CA ILE A 352 -29.82 -0.31 15.35
C ILE A 352 -28.46 -0.39 14.66
N LEU A 353 -27.35 -0.20 15.38
CA LEU A 353 -26.00 -0.25 14.78
C LEU A 353 -25.63 -1.64 14.24
N ILE A 354 -26.07 -2.72 14.89
CA ILE A 354 -25.82 -4.07 14.39
C ILE A 354 -26.66 -4.34 13.14
N VAL A 355 -27.96 -4.02 13.18
CA VAL A 355 -28.86 -4.26 12.05
C VAL A 355 -28.59 -3.35 10.87
N SER A 356 -28.02 -2.16 11.08
CA SER A 356 -27.69 -1.25 9.98
C SER A 356 -26.72 -1.82 8.95
N PHE A 357 -26.01 -2.89 9.27
CA PHE A 357 -25.09 -3.58 8.36
C PHE A 357 -25.78 -4.03 7.06
N VAL A 358 -27.07 -4.38 7.12
CA VAL A 358 -27.86 -4.76 5.94
C VAL A 358 -27.96 -3.63 4.91
N TRP A 359 -27.96 -2.37 5.35
CA TRP A 359 -28.02 -1.20 4.47
C TRP A 359 -26.68 -0.89 3.80
N PHE A 360 -25.58 -1.43 4.33
CA PHE A 360 -24.24 -1.28 3.73
C PHE A 360 -23.94 -2.38 2.72
N HIS A 361 -24.53 -3.57 2.90
CA HIS A 361 -24.58 -4.63 1.91
C HIS A 361 -25.55 -5.73 2.39
N ALA A 362 -26.53 -6.09 1.55
CA ALA A 362 -27.63 -7.01 1.88
C ALA A 362 -27.19 -8.30 2.62
N LEU A 363 -26.43 -9.18 1.95
CA LEU A 363 -26.07 -10.50 2.49
C LEU A 363 -24.65 -10.56 3.09
N LYS A 364 -23.71 -9.79 2.55
CA LYS A 364 -22.29 -9.88 2.88
C LYS A 364 -22.01 -9.72 4.38
N TYR A 365 -22.65 -8.75 5.03
CA TYR A 365 -22.38 -8.44 6.44
C TYR A 365 -23.27 -9.19 7.44
N ALA A 366 -24.24 -9.98 6.96
CA ALA A 366 -25.06 -10.84 7.83
C ALA A 366 -24.19 -11.80 8.66
N PHE A 367 -23.06 -12.26 8.09
CA PHE A 367 -22.09 -13.14 8.75
C PHE A 367 -21.29 -12.47 9.89
N ILE A 368 -21.27 -11.13 9.96
CA ILE A 368 -20.74 -10.38 11.11
C ILE A 368 -21.89 -10.02 12.06
N GLN A 369 -23.01 -9.59 11.48
CA GLN A 369 -24.21 -9.14 12.19
C GLN A 369 -24.76 -10.22 13.12
N ALA A 370 -24.99 -11.44 12.64
CA ALA A 370 -25.58 -12.53 13.42
C ALA A 370 -24.77 -12.90 14.67
N PRO A 371 -23.45 -13.22 14.59
CA PRO A 371 -22.67 -13.54 15.78
C PRO A 371 -22.50 -12.34 16.73
N LEU A 372 -22.43 -11.11 16.21
CA LEU A 372 -22.36 -9.91 17.05
C LEU A 372 -23.68 -9.63 17.79
N PHE A 373 -24.82 -9.88 17.13
CA PHE A 373 -26.15 -9.77 17.73
C PHE A 373 -26.35 -10.85 18.80
N LEU A 374 -25.96 -12.10 18.52
CA LEU A 374 -25.95 -13.18 19.50
C LEU A 374 -25.07 -12.83 20.70
N TYR A 375 -23.87 -12.29 20.47
CA TYR A 375 -23.01 -11.80 21.54
C TYR A 375 -23.71 -10.71 22.37
N ALA A 376 -24.39 -9.75 21.73
CA ALA A 376 -25.15 -8.72 22.43
C ALA A 376 -26.25 -9.31 23.33
N ILE A 377 -27.09 -10.21 22.79
CA ILE A 377 -28.15 -10.89 23.54
C ILE A 377 -27.56 -11.62 24.75
N LEU A 378 -26.53 -12.43 24.55
CA LEU A 378 -25.91 -13.21 25.63
C LEU A 378 -25.27 -12.34 26.70
N ARG A 379 -24.69 -11.20 26.34
CA ARG A 379 -24.09 -10.27 27.30
C ARG A 379 -25.14 -9.53 28.12
N ILE A 380 -26.30 -9.21 27.54
CA ILE A 380 -27.44 -8.65 28.27
C ILE A 380 -28.08 -9.73 29.17
N TRP A 381 -28.27 -10.94 28.64
CA TRP A 381 -28.85 -12.07 29.35
C TRP A 381 -28.04 -12.45 30.60
N LYS A 382 -26.71 -12.53 30.48
CA LYS A 382 -25.79 -12.84 31.59
C LYS A 382 -25.54 -11.65 32.54
N GLY A 383 -26.22 -10.52 32.37
CA GLY A 383 -26.09 -9.37 33.25
C GLY A 383 -26.66 -9.64 34.66
N ASN A 384 -26.11 -8.93 35.66
CA ASN A 384 -26.40 -9.13 37.09
C ASN A 384 -27.77 -8.61 37.56
N ASP A 385 -28.59 -8.06 36.68
CA ASP A 385 -29.85 -7.40 37.01
C ASP A 385 -31.01 -8.09 36.28
N PRO A 386 -31.63 -9.13 36.91
CA PRO A 386 -32.67 -9.93 36.27
C PRO A 386 -33.96 -9.15 36.01
N ALA A 387 -34.29 -8.17 36.86
CA ALA A 387 -35.55 -7.43 36.81
C ALA A 387 -35.65 -6.58 35.51
N ASP A 388 -34.55 -5.96 35.10
CA ASP A 388 -34.49 -5.12 33.90
C ASP A 388 -34.15 -5.90 32.61
N ARG A 389 -33.88 -7.20 32.71
CA ARG A 389 -33.38 -8.01 31.58
C ARG A 389 -34.34 -8.01 30.39
N GLY A 390 -35.63 -8.26 30.65
CA GLY A 390 -36.67 -8.28 29.61
C GLY A 390 -36.76 -6.95 28.88
N ARG A 391 -36.80 -5.83 29.63
CA ARG A 391 -36.82 -4.48 29.08
C ARG A 391 -35.61 -4.18 28.21
N ARG A 392 -34.41 -4.56 28.65
CA ARG A 392 -33.15 -4.33 27.89
C ARG A 392 -33.07 -5.19 26.63
N LEU A 393 -33.58 -6.42 26.66
CA LEU A 393 -33.68 -7.26 25.47
C LEU A 393 -34.74 -6.74 24.49
N ALA A 394 -35.91 -6.32 24.97
CA ALA A 394 -36.93 -5.69 24.13
C ALA A 394 -36.39 -4.40 23.48
N ALA A 395 -35.66 -3.58 24.24
CA ALA A 395 -35.00 -2.38 23.73
C ALA A 395 -33.90 -2.67 22.70
N LEU A 396 -33.29 -3.86 22.73
CA LEU A 396 -32.36 -4.30 21.68
C LEU A 396 -33.11 -4.80 20.44
N ILE A 397 -34.10 -5.69 20.64
CA ILE A 397 -34.73 -6.49 19.59
C ILE A 397 -35.80 -5.73 18.82
N LEU A 398 -36.68 -4.98 19.50
CA LEU A 398 -37.81 -4.33 18.83
C LEU A 398 -37.35 -3.25 17.82
N PRO A 399 -36.45 -2.30 18.17
CA PRO A 399 -35.97 -1.32 17.21
C PRO A 399 -35.14 -1.96 16.09
N ALA A 400 -34.35 -2.98 16.42
CA ALA A 400 -33.60 -3.77 15.44
C ALA A 400 -34.55 -4.46 14.43
N GLY A 401 -35.64 -5.05 14.92
CA GLY A 401 -36.67 -5.69 14.09
C GLY A 401 -37.39 -4.70 13.18
N VAL A 402 -37.79 -3.54 13.71
CA VAL A 402 -38.38 -2.46 12.91
C VAL A 402 -37.43 -1.99 11.82
N PHE A 403 -36.14 -1.80 12.15
CA PHE A 403 -35.14 -1.35 11.19
C PHE A 403 -34.86 -2.39 10.09
N ALA A 404 -34.86 -3.68 10.44
CA ALA A 404 -34.78 -4.76 9.47
C ALA A 404 -36.03 -4.85 8.59
N ALA A 405 -37.23 -4.71 9.18
CA ALA A 405 -38.48 -4.70 8.43
C ALA A 405 -38.54 -3.54 7.44
N ALA A 406 -38.06 -2.35 7.82
CA ALA A 406 -37.94 -1.21 6.92
C ALA A 406 -37.02 -1.50 5.71
N TYR A 407 -35.90 -2.19 5.93
CA TYR A 407 -35.02 -2.62 4.82
C TYR A 407 -35.75 -3.53 3.84
N PHE A 408 -36.44 -4.56 4.34
CA PHE A 408 -37.19 -5.48 3.48
C PHE A 408 -38.37 -4.81 2.79
N ALA A 409 -39.03 -3.84 3.43
CA ALA A 409 -40.08 -3.05 2.82
C ALA A 409 -39.54 -2.20 1.66
N VAL A 410 -38.40 -1.54 1.83
CA VAL A 410 -37.72 -0.81 0.74
C VAL A 410 -37.31 -1.76 -0.37
N GLN A 411 -36.73 -2.91 -0.04
CA GLN A 411 -36.35 -3.91 -1.04
C GLN A 411 -37.56 -4.40 -1.85
N HIS A 412 -38.68 -4.69 -1.20
CA HIS A 412 -39.90 -5.09 -1.88
C HIS A 412 -40.48 -3.95 -2.74
N ALA A 413 -40.42 -2.71 -2.28
CA ALA A 413 -40.88 -1.56 -3.05
C ALA A 413 -40.07 -1.36 -4.34
N LEU A 414 -38.74 -1.54 -4.27
CA LEU A 414 -37.85 -1.34 -5.41
C LEU A 414 -37.82 -2.54 -6.37
N TYR A 415 -37.66 -3.76 -5.85
CA TYR A 415 -37.42 -4.96 -6.66
C TYR A 415 -38.62 -5.91 -6.75
N GLY A 416 -39.71 -5.64 -6.02
CA GLY A 416 -40.91 -6.49 -6.01
C GLY A 416 -40.74 -7.80 -5.25
N SER A 417 -39.61 -8.02 -4.58
CA SER A 417 -39.28 -9.28 -3.90
C SER A 417 -38.63 -9.07 -2.53
N LEU A 418 -39.03 -9.89 -1.58
CA LEU A 418 -38.41 -9.99 -0.25
C LEU A 418 -37.15 -10.86 -0.26
N ASN A 419 -36.85 -11.54 -1.37
CA ASN A 419 -35.65 -12.39 -1.47
C ASN A 419 -34.39 -11.51 -1.36
N PRO A 420 -33.50 -11.71 -0.36
CA PRO A 420 -32.27 -10.94 -0.21
C PRO A 420 -31.35 -10.92 -1.44
N THR A 421 -31.47 -11.89 -2.35
CA THR A 421 -30.69 -11.93 -3.60
C THR A 421 -31.17 -10.91 -4.64
N SER A 422 -32.33 -10.29 -4.43
CA SER A 422 -32.86 -9.25 -5.33
C SER A 422 -31.88 -8.07 -5.49
N VAL A 423 -31.08 -7.82 -4.45
CA VAL A 423 -29.98 -6.85 -4.43
C VAL A 423 -28.66 -7.55 -4.80
N SER A 424 -28.64 -8.22 -5.95
CA SER A 424 -27.44 -8.85 -6.50
C SER A 424 -27.46 -8.75 -8.02
N TRP A 425 -26.31 -8.98 -8.67
CA TRP A 425 -26.24 -8.99 -10.13
C TRP A 425 -27.16 -10.05 -10.77
N GLN A 426 -27.45 -11.14 -10.05
CA GLN A 426 -28.36 -12.18 -10.52
C GLN A 426 -29.85 -11.75 -10.45
N GLY A 427 -30.18 -10.76 -9.62
CA GLY A 427 -31.55 -10.37 -9.32
C GLY A 427 -32.29 -11.37 -8.41
N ALA A 428 -33.61 -11.21 -8.32
CA ALA A 428 -34.46 -12.08 -7.50
C ALA A 428 -34.48 -13.49 -8.07
N MET A 429 -33.97 -14.47 -7.31
CA MET A 429 -34.02 -15.87 -7.69
C MET A 429 -35.30 -16.52 -7.14
N ASP A 430 -35.91 -17.41 -7.92
CA ASP A 430 -36.97 -18.29 -7.41
C ASP A 430 -36.39 -19.40 -6.50
N GLY A 431 -37.25 -20.24 -5.91
CA GLY A 431 -36.82 -21.30 -5.01
C GLY A 431 -35.92 -22.36 -5.66
N LYS A 432 -36.16 -22.71 -6.93
CA LYS A 432 -35.37 -23.71 -7.66
C LYS A 432 -34.00 -23.14 -8.06
N GLN A 433 -33.98 -21.90 -8.54
CA GLN A 433 -32.77 -21.15 -8.85
C GLN A 433 -31.92 -20.94 -7.60
N THR A 434 -32.54 -20.60 -6.47
CA THR A 434 -31.84 -20.47 -5.18
C THR A 434 -31.22 -21.80 -4.76
N LEU A 435 -31.95 -22.91 -4.85
CA LEU A 435 -31.43 -24.24 -4.51
C LEU A 435 -30.29 -24.67 -5.44
N SER A 436 -30.43 -24.42 -6.75
CA SER A 436 -29.38 -24.68 -7.75
C SER A 436 -28.13 -23.84 -7.49
N PHE A 437 -28.31 -22.54 -7.24
CA PHE A 437 -27.23 -21.63 -6.88
C PHE A 437 -26.52 -22.10 -5.62
N LEU A 438 -27.25 -22.47 -4.56
CA LEU A 438 -26.67 -23.01 -3.33
C LEU A 438 -25.93 -24.33 -3.59
N LYS A 439 -26.49 -25.25 -4.40
CA LYS A 439 -25.82 -26.49 -4.77
C LYS A 439 -24.50 -26.21 -5.47
N GLU A 440 -24.50 -25.35 -6.48
CA GLU A 440 -23.28 -24.91 -7.17
C GLU A 440 -22.29 -24.23 -6.22
N LEU A 441 -22.81 -23.42 -5.28
CA LEU A 441 -22.02 -22.74 -4.26
C LEU A 441 -21.29 -23.71 -3.32
N PHE A 442 -21.90 -24.85 -2.98
CA PHE A 442 -21.33 -25.83 -2.07
C PHE A 442 -20.55 -26.93 -2.78
N THR A 443 -20.98 -27.38 -3.96
CA THR A 443 -20.36 -28.52 -4.67
C THR A 443 -19.65 -28.15 -5.96
N GLY A 444 -20.03 -27.04 -6.62
CA GLY A 444 -19.49 -26.63 -7.92
C GLY A 444 -18.10 -25.98 -7.85
N ILE A 445 -17.77 -25.31 -6.73
CA ILE A 445 -16.45 -24.69 -6.54
C ILE A 445 -15.47 -25.67 -5.84
N PRO A 446 -14.37 -26.06 -6.50
CA PRO A 446 -13.34 -26.91 -5.90
C PRO A 446 -12.77 -26.34 -4.60
N PHE A 447 -12.56 -27.21 -3.60
CA PHE A 447 -12.01 -26.81 -2.30
C PHE A 447 -10.69 -26.04 -2.40
N ARG A 448 -9.83 -26.44 -3.36
CA ARG A 448 -8.58 -25.76 -3.67
C ARG A 448 -8.75 -24.25 -3.85
N PHE A 449 -9.72 -23.82 -4.67
CA PHE A 449 -9.92 -22.39 -4.92
C PHE A 449 -10.44 -21.64 -3.69
N ARG A 450 -11.18 -22.31 -2.80
CA ARG A 450 -11.67 -21.74 -1.55
C ARG A 450 -10.52 -21.46 -0.58
N TRP A 451 -9.66 -22.45 -0.37
CA TRP A 451 -8.48 -22.30 0.47
C TRP A 451 -7.44 -21.33 -0.12
N GLU A 452 -7.18 -21.39 -1.43
CA GLU A 452 -6.29 -20.44 -2.12
C GLU A 452 -6.81 -19.00 -2.01
N THR A 453 -8.13 -18.79 -2.08
CA THR A 453 -8.74 -17.48 -1.84
C THR A 453 -8.48 -17.01 -0.41
N LEU A 454 -8.71 -17.87 0.60
CA LEU A 454 -8.47 -17.55 2.00
C LEU A 454 -7.00 -17.19 2.26
N ALA A 455 -6.06 -18.01 1.76
CA ALA A 455 -4.63 -17.74 1.88
C ALA A 455 -4.25 -16.42 1.19
N GLY A 456 -4.87 -16.14 0.05
CA GLY A 456 -4.62 -14.93 -0.72
C GLY A 456 -5.04 -13.64 -0.01
N TYR A 457 -6.10 -13.63 0.81
CA TYR A 457 -6.45 -12.45 1.62
C TYR A 457 -5.31 -11.96 2.52
N PHE A 458 -4.43 -12.86 2.92
CA PHE A 458 -3.31 -12.55 3.78
C PHE A 458 -2.01 -12.44 3.00
N LEU A 459 -1.74 -13.36 2.09
CA LEU A 459 -0.41 -13.53 1.52
C LEU A 459 -0.28 -13.00 0.10
N ASP A 460 -1.34 -12.85 -0.69
CA ASP A 460 -1.22 -12.50 -2.11
C ASP A 460 -0.45 -11.18 -2.34
N GLN A 461 0.47 -11.18 -3.29
CA GLN A 461 1.26 -9.99 -3.63
C GLN A 461 0.47 -8.84 -4.28
N ARG A 462 -0.76 -9.06 -4.76
CA ARG A 462 -1.59 -7.97 -5.32
C ARG A 462 -2.47 -7.32 -4.27
N ASP A 463 -3.13 -8.11 -3.42
CA ASP A 463 -4.13 -7.60 -2.46
C ASP A 463 -4.06 -8.22 -1.04
N GLY A 464 -3.02 -8.99 -0.71
CA GLY A 464 -2.88 -9.67 0.58
C GLY A 464 -2.42 -8.79 1.73
N LEU A 465 -3.09 -8.85 2.88
CA LEU A 465 -2.83 -7.98 4.04
C LEU A 465 -1.38 -7.97 4.53
N LEU A 466 -0.71 -9.12 4.59
CA LEU A 466 0.57 -9.30 5.29
C LEU A 466 1.77 -8.75 4.52
N LEU A 467 1.68 -8.64 3.20
CA LEU A 467 2.76 -8.06 2.40
C LEU A 467 2.71 -6.52 2.40
N TYR A 468 1.51 -5.95 2.46
CA TYR A 468 1.30 -4.49 2.53
C TYR A 468 1.25 -3.97 3.97
N SER A 469 1.00 -4.82 4.97
CA SER A 469 1.07 -4.48 6.39
C SER A 469 1.62 -5.65 7.23
N PRO A 470 2.94 -5.91 7.15
CA PRO A 470 3.60 -7.00 7.87
C PRO A 470 3.38 -7.02 9.39
N LEU A 471 3.00 -5.88 10.01
CA LEU A 471 2.68 -5.85 11.43
C LEU A 471 1.54 -6.82 11.80
N TYR A 472 0.62 -7.12 10.88
CA TYR A 472 -0.49 -8.04 11.15
C TYR A 472 -0.05 -9.51 11.24
N LEU A 473 1.20 -9.86 10.88
CA LEU A 473 1.80 -11.16 11.22
C LEU A 473 1.74 -11.42 12.74
N PHE A 474 1.86 -10.35 13.53
CA PHE A 474 1.83 -10.42 14.99
C PHE A 474 0.42 -10.50 15.56
N ALA A 475 -0.63 -10.29 14.75
CA ALA A 475 -2.00 -10.59 15.16
C ALA A 475 -2.19 -12.10 15.36
N PHE A 476 -1.55 -12.96 14.57
CA PHE A 476 -1.60 -14.41 14.79
C PHE A 476 -0.95 -14.80 16.13
N LEU A 477 0.20 -14.21 16.45
CA LEU A 477 0.86 -14.43 17.74
C LEU A 477 0.02 -13.91 18.92
N GLY A 478 -0.63 -12.77 18.71
CA GLY A 478 -1.56 -12.17 19.66
C GLY A 478 -2.81 -13.00 19.91
N CYS A 479 -3.32 -13.65 18.86
CA CYS A 479 -4.42 -14.62 18.95
C CYS A 479 -4.01 -15.79 19.85
N VAL A 480 -2.82 -16.37 19.63
CA VAL A 480 -2.27 -17.43 20.50
C VAL A 480 -2.14 -16.95 21.96
N SER A 481 -1.62 -15.74 22.19
CA SER A 481 -1.49 -15.18 23.55
C SER A 481 -2.84 -14.99 24.22
N LEU A 482 -3.83 -14.48 23.48
CA LEU A 482 -5.18 -14.27 24.00
C LEU A 482 -5.89 -15.59 24.29
N PHE A 483 -5.76 -16.59 23.43
CA PHE A 483 -6.31 -17.93 23.67
C PHE A 483 -5.79 -18.56 24.95
N ARG A 484 -4.48 -18.44 25.22
CA ARG A 484 -3.84 -19.01 26.42
C ARG A 484 -4.35 -18.39 27.72
N LYS A 485 -4.83 -17.14 27.71
CA LYS A 485 -5.23 -16.41 28.93
C LYS A 485 -6.72 -16.18 29.07
N LYS A 486 -7.41 -15.98 27.94
CA LYS A 486 -8.82 -15.59 27.85
C LYS A 486 -9.43 -16.26 26.61
N ALA A 487 -9.42 -17.60 26.58
CA ALA A 487 -9.96 -18.40 25.49
C ALA A 487 -11.38 -18.00 25.09
N GLY A 488 -12.24 -17.64 26.06
CA GLY A 488 -13.58 -17.13 25.78
C GLY A 488 -13.61 -15.82 24.99
N ASP A 489 -12.74 -14.85 25.31
CA ASP A 489 -12.64 -13.58 24.57
C ASP A 489 -12.11 -13.84 23.15
N ALA A 490 -11.09 -14.71 23.00
CA ALA A 490 -10.57 -15.10 21.70
C ALA A 490 -11.61 -15.85 20.84
N GLY A 491 -12.36 -16.76 21.45
CA GLY A 491 -13.44 -17.52 20.81
C GLY A 491 -14.54 -16.61 20.26
N TRP A 492 -14.99 -15.62 21.04
CA TRP A 492 -15.98 -14.64 20.56
C TRP A 492 -15.46 -13.78 19.41
N LEU A 493 -14.22 -13.32 19.49
CA LEU A 493 -13.61 -12.53 18.41
C LEU A 493 -13.55 -13.33 17.09
N LEU A 494 -13.17 -14.60 17.16
CA LEU A 494 -13.14 -15.48 15.99
C LEU A 494 -14.54 -15.86 15.51
N LEU A 495 -15.49 -16.11 16.40
CA LEU A 495 -16.87 -16.40 16.03
C LEU A 495 -17.53 -15.21 15.31
N ILE A 496 -17.11 -13.98 15.61
CA ILE A 496 -17.59 -12.79 14.91
C ILE A 496 -16.88 -12.59 13.56
N ALA A 497 -15.57 -12.84 13.48
CA ALA A 497 -14.79 -12.55 12.27
C ALA A 497 -14.80 -13.68 11.23
N LEU A 498 -14.62 -14.94 11.67
CA LEU A 498 -14.40 -16.07 10.77
C LEU A 498 -15.59 -16.38 9.86
N PRO A 499 -16.87 -16.35 10.30
CA PRO A 499 -17.97 -16.66 9.40
C PRO A 499 -18.00 -15.76 8.17
N TYR A 500 -17.71 -14.46 8.35
CA TYR A 500 -17.62 -13.50 7.26
C TYR A 500 -16.44 -13.78 6.33
N VAL A 501 -15.24 -13.96 6.89
CA VAL A 501 -14.03 -14.21 6.09
C VAL A 501 -14.13 -15.54 5.34
N LEU A 502 -14.64 -16.59 5.99
CA LEU A 502 -14.83 -17.91 5.41
C LEU A 502 -15.94 -17.89 4.35
N ALA A 503 -17.06 -17.20 4.59
CA ALA A 503 -18.10 -17.05 3.57
C ALA A 503 -17.53 -16.40 2.31
N SER A 504 -16.85 -15.25 2.42
CA SER A 504 -16.21 -14.60 1.26
C SER A 504 -15.17 -15.51 0.58
N ALA A 505 -14.33 -16.21 1.35
CA ALA A 505 -13.31 -17.10 0.78
C ALA A 505 -13.90 -18.32 0.08
N PHE A 506 -14.96 -18.92 0.65
CA PHE A 506 -15.62 -20.10 0.09
C PHE A 506 -16.46 -19.77 -1.13
N LEU A 507 -16.95 -18.53 -1.23
CA LEU A 507 -17.50 -17.94 -2.47
C LEU A 507 -16.40 -17.59 -3.48
N THR A 508 -15.13 -17.73 -3.10
CA THR A 508 -13.95 -17.31 -3.87
C THR A 508 -13.96 -15.84 -4.28
N GLN A 509 -14.63 -15.02 -3.47
CA GLN A 509 -14.75 -13.59 -3.68
C GLN A 509 -13.40 -12.92 -3.39
N ARG A 510 -12.88 -12.18 -4.36
CA ARG A 510 -11.62 -11.43 -4.24
C ARG A 510 -11.88 -9.93 -4.38
N SER A 511 -10.86 -9.14 -4.09
CA SER A 511 -10.93 -7.70 -4.28
C SER A 511 -11.06 -7.40 -5.78
N GLY A 512 -12.10 -6.63 -6.16
CA GLY A 512 -12.12 -5.94 -7.45
C GLY A 512 -11.10 -4.80 -7.48
N TYR A 513 -11.35 -3.79 -8.30
CA TYR A 513 -10.50 -2.60 -8.37
C TYR A 513 -10.62 -1.72 -7.10
N ALA A 514 -9.93 -2.10 -6.02
CA ALA A 514 -10.02 -1.47 -4.69
C ALA A 514 -8.69 -1.64 -3.91
N PRO A 515 -8.45 -0.84 -2.84
CA PRO A 515 -7.28 -1.01 -1.97
C PRO A 515 -7.16 -2.42 -1.38
N GLN A 516 -5.95 -2.77 -0.95
CA GLN A 516 -5.63 -4.14 -0.55
C GLN A 516 -6.39 -4.60 0.70
N ALA A 517 -6.53 -5.92 0.83
CA ALA A 517 -7.18 -6.60 1.95
C ALA A 517 -8.66 -6.26 2.16
N ARG A 518 -9.37 -5.76 1.12
CA ARG A 518 -10.80 -5.43 1.17
C ARG A 518 -11.66 -6.45 1.94
N PRO A 519 -11.52 -7.77 1.71
CA PRO A 519 -12.35 -8.77 2.38
C PRO A 519 -12.13 -8.82 3.89
N LEU A 520 -11.01 -8.33 4.41
CA LEU A 520 -10.69 -8.32 5.85
C LEU A 520 -11.06 -7.00 6.55
N VAL A 521 -11.32 -5.93 5.81
CA VAL A 521 -11.49 -4.58 6.40
C VAL A 521 -12.66 -4.51 7.37
N ALA A 522 -13.82 -5.09 7.04
CA ALA A 522 -15.00 -5.06 7.90
C ALA A 522 -14.79 -5.72 9.28
N VAL A 523 -13.79 -6.61 9.39
CA VAL A 523 -13.43 -7.31 10.63
C VAL A 523 -12.01 -6.97 11.10
N ILE A 524 -11.36 -5.95 10.54
CA ILE A 524 -9.94 -5.63 10.82
C ILE A 524 -9.69 -5.25 12.29
N TRP A 525 -10.74 -4.83 13.00
CA TRP A 525 -10.69 -4.59 14.44
C TRP A 525 -10.37 -5.85 15.25
N VAL A 526 -10.70 -7.05 14.76
CA VAL A 526 -10.36 -8.33 15.43
C VAL A 526 -8.84 -8.60 15.37
N PRO A 527 -8.18 -8.60 14.18
CA PRO A 527 -6.73 -8.60 14.10
C PRO A 527 -6.05 -7.47 14.89
N ALA A 528 -6.63 -6.27 14.93
CA ALA A 528 -6.11 -5.16 15.73
C ALA A 528 -6.14 -5.45 17.25
N ILE A 529 -7.18 -6.10 17.76
CA ILE A 529 -7.25 -6.54 19.15
C ILE A 529 -6.20 -7.62 19.43
N PHE A 530 -6.04 -8.59 18.53
CA PHE A 530 -5.00 -9.61 18.69
C PHE A 530 -3.61 -8.97 18.67
N LEU A 531 -3.34 -8.04 17.76
CA LEU A 531 -2.10 -7.27 17.75
C LEU A 531 -1.85 -6.56 19.09
N GLY A 532 -2.89 -5.95 19.69
CA GLY A 532 -2.82 -5.37 21.02
C GLY A 532 -2.46 -6.39 22.10
N ALA A 533 -3.01 -7.61 22.04
CA ALA A 533 -2.67 -8.71 22.94
C ALA A 533 -1.20 -9.14 22.79
N PHE A 534 -0.68 -9.19 21.55
CA PHE A 534 0.75 -9.41 21.31
C PHE A 534 1.61 -8.28 21.91
N ILE A 535 1.23 -7.02 21.75
CA ILE A 535 1.99 -5.89 22.32
C ILE A 535 1.99 -5.95 23.86
N ALA A 536 0.88 -6.34 24.47
CA ALA A 536 0.73 -6.44 25.91
C ALA A 536 1.60 -7.55 26.52
N GLU A 537 1.77 -8.66 25.81
CA GLU A 537 2.27 -9.93 26.39
C GLU A 537 3.37 -10.61 25.57
N GLY A 538 3.23 -10.62 24.24
CA GLY A 538 4.09 -11.32 23.29
C GLY A 538 5.40 -10.60 22.95
N ARG A 539 5.65 -9.38 23.44
CA ARG A 539 6.91 -8.63 23.22
C ARG A 539 8.15 -9.19 23.94
N LYS A 540 8.07 -10.38 24.51
CA LYS A 540 9.19 -11.02 25.18
C LYS A 540 9.98 -11.81 24.12
N HIS A 541 11.30 -11.57 23.99
CA HIS A 541 12.26 -12.04 22.94
C HIS A 541 12.55 -11.16 21.71
N ALA A 542 13.40 -11.73 20.83
CA ALA A 542 13.66 -11.39 19.43
C ALA A 542 12.41 -10.96 18.64
N PHE A 543 11.23 -11.51 18.93
CA PHE A 543 9.96 -11.10 18.32
C PHE A 543 9.65 -9.61 18.50
N ARG A 544 10.13 -8.95 19.55
CA ARG A 544 9.99 -7.49 19.68
C ARG A 544 10.78 -6.74 18.60
N TYR A 545 11.97 -7.22 18.25
CA TYR A 545 12.78 -6.59 17.21
C TYR A 545 12.17 -6.84 15.83
N LEU A 546 11.70 -8.07 15.57
CA LEU A 546 10.93 -8.38 14.36
C LEU A 546 9.65 -7.53 14.28
N PHE A 547 8.93 -7.36 15.39
CA PHE A 547 7.75 -6.51 15.46
C PHE A 547 8.08 -5.05 15.15
N ASN A 548 9.13 -4.50 15.76
CA ASN A 548 9.53 -3.11 15.49
C ASN A 548 9.94 -2.92 14.02
N GLY A 549 10.63 -3.90 13.44
CA GLY A 549 10.96 -3.91 12.01
C GLY A 549 9.71 -3.97 11.13
N ALA A 550 8.79 -4.88 11.44
CA ALA A 550 7.52 -5.03 10.72
C ALA A 550 6.62 -3.79 10.86
N ALA A 551 6.62 -3.13 12.01
CA ALA A 551 5.90 -1.88 12.23
C ALA A 551 6.49 -0.75 11.38
N GLY A 552 7.82 -0.60 11.36
CA GLY A 552 8.50 0.37 10.49
C GLY A 552 8.26 0.09 9.01
N LEU A 553 8.36 -1.18 8.60
CA LEU A 553 8.08 -1.63 7.22
C LEU A 553 6.62 -1.37 6.84
N THR A 554 5.68 -1.57 7.75
CA THR A 554 4.26 -1.29 7.49
C THR A 554 4.02 0.19 7.21
N LEU A 555 4.59 1.09 8.03
CA LEU A 555 4.49 2.54 7.80
C LEU A 555 5.17 2.95 6.50
N LEU A 556 6.31 2.34 6.17
CA LEU A 556 7.00 2.53 4.90
C LEU A 556 6.12 2.07 3.72
N MET A 557 5.46 0.91 3.81
CA MET A 557 4.55 0.43 2.77
C MET A 557 3.37 1.37 2.58
N THR A 558 2.79 1.91 3.66
CA THR A 558 1.74 2.93 3.56
C THR A 558 2.24 4.19 2.87
N TRP A 559 3.43 4.69 3.23
CA TRP A 559 4.03 5.84 2.54
C TRP A 559 4.30 5.54 1.06
N LEU A 560 4.86 4.38 0.72
CA LEU A 560 5.11 3.96 -0.66
C LEU A 560 3.82 3.86 -1.48
N LEU A 561 2.74 3.35 -0.88
CA LEU A 561 1.43 3.30 -1.52
C LEU A 561 0.85 4.71 -1.74
N CYS A 562 1.08 5.68 -0.84
CA CYS A 562 0.74 7.08 -1.13
C CYS A 562 1.57 7.65 -2.29
N ARG A 563 2.83 7.21 -2.46
CA ARG A 563 3.70 7.66 -3.56
C ARG A 563 3.36 6.99 -4.89
N HIS A 564 2.91 5.75 -4.85
CA HIS A 564 2.55 4.91 -6.00
C HIS A 564 1.10 4.42 -5.88
N PRO A 565 0.09 5.32 -5.90
CA PRO A 565 -1.27 4.96 -5.51
C PRO A 565 -1.99 4.05 -6.50
N TYR A 566 -1.55 3.96 -7.75
CA TYR A 566 -2.03 2.92 -8.67
C TYR A 566 -1.74 1.50 -8.19
N ALA A 567 -0.79 1.31 -7.26
CA ALA A 567 -0.57 0.02 -6.62
C ALA A 567 -1.64 -0.36 -5.60
N LEU A 568 -2.49 0.58 -5.18
CA LEU A 568 -3.70 0.28 -4.40
C LEU A 568 -4.72 -0.48 -5.25
N TYR A 569 -4.80 -0.21 -6.55
CA TYR A 569 -5.88 -0.70 -7.40
C TYR A 569 -5.39 -1.81 -8.32
N GLN A 570 -5.49 -3.05 -7.84
CA GLN A 570 -5.04 -4.22 -8.57
C GLN A 570 -6.14 -5.26 -8.62
N GLU A 571 -6.62 -5.56 -9.82
CA GLU A 571 -7.63 -6.60 -9.99
C GLU A 571 -7.05 -7.98 -9.66
N THR A 572 -7.88 -8.81 -9.02
CA THR A 572 -7.59 -10.22 -8.72
C THR A 572 -8.76 -11.14 -9.09
N THR A 573 -9.71 -10.60 -9.86
CA THR A 573 -10.90 -11.27 -10.36
C THR A 573 -10.60 -12.13 -11.59
N MET A 574 -11.62 -12.82 -12.10
CA MET A 574 -11.48 -13.67 -13.29
C MET A 574 -10.96 -12.86 -14.49
N GLY A 575 -10.03 -13.46 -15.24
CA GLY A 575 -9.39 -12.85 -16.41
C GLY A 575 -8.00 -12.26 -16.16
N VAL A 576 -7.63 -12.01 -14.89
CA VAL A 576 -6.27 -11.55 -14.56
C VAL A 576 -5.30 -12.72 -14.63
N THR A 577 -4.25 -12.57 -15.45
CA THR A 577 -3.19 -13.58 -15.61
C THR A 577 -1.86 -13.14 -15.00
N GLU A 578 -1.66 -11.84 -14.84
CA GLU A 578 -0.41 -11.27 -14.30
C GLU A 578 -0.35 -11.45 -12.78
N ARG A 579 0.59 -12.28 -12.32
CA ARG A 579 0.80 -12.57 -10.90
C ARG A 579 1.40 -11.38 -10.14
N ALA A 580 2.19 -10.56 -10.82
CA ALA A 580 3.01 -9.57 -10.16
C ALA A 580 2.21 -8.43 -9.55
N GLY A 581 2.57 -8.09 -8.30
CA GLY A 581 2.07 -6.89 -7.64
C GLY A 581 2.83 -5.65 -8.09
N SER A 582 2.13 -4.58 -8.48
CA SER A 582 2.74 -3.37 -9.05
C SER A 582 3.68 -2.63 -8.08
N LEU A 583 3.41 -2.66 -6.77
CA LEU A 583 4.34 -2.14 -5.77
C LEU A 583 5.65 -2.95 -5.76
N PHE A 584 5.56 -4.27 -5.84
CA PHE A 584 6.73 -5.15 -5.81
C PHE A 584 7.52 -5.11 -7.13
N ILE A 585 6.86 -4.81 -8.25
CA ILE A 585 7.54 -4.44 -9.50
C ILE A 585 8.35 -3.15 -9.27
N THR A 586 7.77 -2.12 -8.65
CA THR A 586 8.47 -0.84 -8.38
C THR A 586 9.69 -1.01 -7.45
N LEU A 587 9.64 -2.00 -6.55
CA LEU A 587 10.73 -2.36 -5.63
C LEU A 587 11.76 -3.34 -6.23
N SER A 588 11.50 -3.84 -7.45
CA SER A 588 12.42 -4.70 -8.18
C SER A 588 13.51 -3.87 -8.87
N ASN A 589 14.49 -4.57 -9.45
CA ASN A 589 15.52 -3.99 -10.30
C ASN A 589 15.75 -4.89 -11.52
N LEU A 590 16.69 -4.52 -12.39
CA LEU A 590 16.97 -5.23 -13.64
C LEU A 590 17.39 -6.72 -13.45
N HIS A 591 17.97 -7.07 -12.30
CA HIS A 591 18.48 -8.41 -12.01
C HIS A 591 17.58 -9.19 -11.04
N VAL A 592 16.94 -8.49 -10.11
CA VAL A 592 16.11 -9.06 -9.04
C VAL A 592 14.65 -8.66 -9.26
N TYR A 593 13.85 -9.64 -9.69
CA TYR A 593 12.40 -9.49 -9.85
C TYR A 593 11.68 -10.07 -8.62
N LEU A 594 11.35 -9.19 -7.66
CA LEU A 594 10.73 -9.56 -6.39
C LEU A 594 9.42 -10.36 -6.54
N PRO A 595 8.53 -10.08 -7.51
CA PRO A 595 7.29 -10.85 -7.67
C PRO A 595 7.47 -12.36 -7.78
N ARG A 596 8.62 -12.85 -8.28
CA ARG A 596 8.94 -14.29 -8.35
C ARG A 596 9.19 -14.94 -6.99
N LEU A 597 9.51 -14.14 -5.97
CA LEU A 597 9.78 -14.61 -4.60
C LEU A 597 8.56 -14.49 -3.69
N LEU A 598 7.48 -13.85 -4.18
CA LEU A 598 6.28 -13.54 -3.42
C LEU A 598 5.12 -14.47 -3.83
N PRO A 599 4.24 -14.84 -2.91
CA PRO A 599 3.11 -15.71 -3.20
C PRO A 599 2.07 -14.98 -4.06
N SER A 600 1.36 -15.74 -4.88
CA SER A 600 0.28 -15.27 -5.76
C SER A 600 -0.77 -16.37 -5.85
N PHE A 601 -2.00 -16.03 -5.48
CA PHE A 601 -3.15 -16.93 -5.48
C PHE A 601 -4.14 -16.58 -6.60
N ILE A 602 -3.65 -15.91 -7.65
CA ILE A 602 -4.42 -15.73 -8.89
C ILE A 602 -4.67 -17.09 -9.52
N LYS A 603 -5.91 -17.30 -9.94
CA LYS A 603 -6.40 -18.54 -10.55
C LYS A 603 -5.99 -18.60 -12.02
N VAL A 604 -4.72 -18.93 -12.28
CA VAL A 604 -4.20 -19.23 -13.63
C VAL A 604 -4.02 -20.73 -13.83
N LYS A 605 -3.94 -21.19 -15.10
CA LYS A 605 -3.81 -22.60 -15.46
C LYS A 605 -2.54 -23.28 -14.89
N GLU A 606 -1.46 -22.51 -14.69
CA GLU A 606 -0.23 -23.00 -14.08
C GLU A 606 -0.38 -23.14 -12.56
N THR A 607 -0.44 -24.39 -12.08
CA THR A 607 -0.90 -24.73 -10.73
C THR A 607 0.21 -24.83 -9.67
N GLY A 608 1.48 -24.54 -10.01
CA GLY A 608 2.64 -24.78 -9.14
C GLY A 608 3.49 -23.54 -8.85
N TRP A 609 2.94 -22.53 -8.16
CA TRP A 609 3.70 -21.35 -7.73
C TRP A 609 4.41 -21.62 -6.39
N THR A 610 5.68 -22.04 -6.44
CA THR A 610 6.45 -22.45 -5.25
C THR A 610 6.46 -21.44 -4.10
N PRO A 611 6.47 -20.10 -4.31
CA PRO A 611 6.36 -19.14 -3.21
C PRO A 611 5.10 -19.32 -2.34
N ASN A 612 3.99 -19.84 -2.89
CA ASN A 612 2.78 -20.06 -2.09
C ASN A 612 3.04 -21.02 -0.93
N ALA A 613 3.68 -22.16 -1.20
CA ALA A 613 3.99 -23.16 -0.18
C ALA A 613 5.04 -22.65 0.82
N VAL A 614 6.09 -21.97 0.32
CA VAL A 614 7.16 -21.41 1.17
C VAL A 614 6.62 -20.41 2.18
N TRP A 615 5.78 -19.47 1.74
CA TRP A 615 5.25 -18.42 2.61
C TRP A 615 4.22 -18.95 3.61
N ILE A 616 3.39 -19.94 3.23
CA ILE A 616 2.50 -20.62 4.17
C ILE A 616 3.32 -21.36 5.23
N GLY A 617 4.33 -22.13 4.82
CA GLY A 617 5.23 -22.83 5.74
C GLY A 617 5.96 -21.87 6.69
N ALA A 618 6.46 -20.74 6.18
CA ALA A 618 7.12 -19.71 6.98
C ALA A 618 6.17 -19.08 8.01
N LEU A 619 4.91 -18.81 7.64
CA LEU A 619 3.91 -18.29 8.58
C LEU A 619 3.60 -19.30 9.69
N VAL A 620 3.40 -20.58 9.35
CA VAL A 620 3.17 -21.64 10.34
C VAL A 620 4.36 -21.77 11.28
N LEU A 621 5.57 -21.84 10.72
CA LEU A 621 6.80 -21.92 11.51
C LEU A 621 6.94 -20.70 12.44
N PHE A 622 6.63 -19.49 11.96
CA PHE A 622 6.67 -18.27 12.77
C PHE A 622 5.73 -18.34 13.99
N VAL A 623 4.51 -18.85 13.80
CA VAL A 623 3.52 -19.04 14.89
C VAL A 623 3.98 -20.15 15.85
N VAL A 624 4.46 -21.29 15.34
CA VAL A 624 4.93 -22.42 16.15
C VAL A 624 6.15 -22.01 17.00
N LEU A 625 7.13 -21.33 16.42
CA LEU A 625 8.30 -20.83 17.14
C LEU A 625 7.91 -19.88 18.28
N PHE A 626 6.90 -19.03 18.08
CA PHE A 626 6.38 -18.18 19.15
C PHE A 626 5.67 -18.99 20.23
N ALA A 627 4.86 -19.98 19.82
CA ALA A 627 4.11 -20.82 20.75
C ALA A 627 5.03 -21.62 21.68
N LEU A 628 6.16 -22.13 21.16
CA LEU A 628 7.11 -22.97 21.91
C LEU A 628 8.11 -22.18 22.76
N ARG A 629 8.43 -20.93 22.40
CA ARG A 629 9.53 -20.19 23.03
C ARG A 629 9.12 -19.52 24.35
N ARG A 630 9.74 -19.93 25.47
CA ARG A 630 9.51 -19.35 26.81
C ARG A 630 10.02 -17.91 26.92
N PRO A 631 9.23 -16.92 27.36
CA PRO A 631 9.61 -15.49 27.43
C PRO A 631 11.00 -15.16 27.99
N SER A 632 11.70 -14.17 27.42
CA SER A 632 12.97 -13.64 27.95
C SER A 632 13.02 -12.11 27.90
N ASP A 633 13.66 -11.54 28.92
CA ASP A 633 13.88 -10.10 29.06
C ASP A 633 15.23 -9.63 28.49
N LYS A 634 16.06 -10.56 27.98
CA LYS A 634 17.35 -10.21 27.35
C LYS A 634 17.12 -9.26 26.17
N ARG A 635 17.89 -8.17 26.15
CA ARG A 635 17.82 -7.14 25.10
C ARG A 635 19.09 -7.16 24.28
N LEU A 636 18.95 -6.93 22.98
CA LEU A 636 20.06 -6.75 22.06
C LEU A 636 20.88 -5.52 22.50
N PRO A 637 22.20 -5.67 22.71
CA PRO A 637 23.06 -4.54 23.04
C PRO A 637 23.24 -3.64 21.80
N PHE A 638 23.73 -2.42 21.99
CA PHE A 638 23.93 -1.48 20.88
C PHE A 638 24.77 -2.06 19.71
N PRO A 639 25.88 -2.80 19.94
CA PRO A 639 26.63 -3.41 18.84
C PRO A 639 25.79 -4.36 17.98
N GLY A 640 24.84 -5.10 18.58
CA GLY A 640 23.92 -5.95 17.82
C GLY A 640 22.95 -5.14 16.96
N HIS A 641 22.47 -3.99 17.45
CA HIS A 641 21.67 -3.05 16.65
C HIS A 641 22.48 -2.44 15.50
N ALA A 642 23.73 -2.06 15.76
CA ALA A 642 24.64 -1.54 14.75
C ALA A 642 24.93 -2.59 13.66
N ALA A 643 25.27 -3.82 14.05
CA ALA A 643 25.49 -4.91 13.11
C ALA A 643 24.25 -5.19 12.25
N ALA A 644 23.06 -5.25 12.86
CA ALA A 644 21.81 -5.42 12.12
C ALA A 644 21.55 -4.28 11.12
N ALA A 645 21.78 -3.02 11.51
CA ALA A 645 21.62 -1.87 10.62
C ALA A 645 22.61 -1.92 9.43
N LEU A 646 23.86 -2.30 9.67
CA LEU A 646 24.88 -2.43 8.62
C LEU A 646 24.56 -3.58 7.65
N VAL A 647 24.11 -4.74 8.17
CA VAL A 647 23.68 -5.87 7.32
C VAL A 647 22.48 -5.49 6.46
N LEU A 648 21.47 -4.83 7.05
CA LEU A 648 20.31 -4.36 6.29
C LEU A 648 20.69 -3.31 5.24
N LEU A 649 21.63 -2.43 5.56
CA LEU A 649 22.14 -1.44 4.61
C LEU A 649 22.95 -2.09 3.47
N ALA A 650 23.68 -3.18 3.74
CA ALA A 650 24.34 -3.97 2.70
C ALA A 650 23.34 -4.63 1.75
N LEU A 651 22.29 -5.25 2.30
CA LEU A 651 21.21 -5.82 1.49
C LEU A 651 20.48 -4.73 0.68
N PHE A 652 20.25 -3.57 1.30
CA PHE A 652 19.66 -2.41 0.63
C PHE A 652 20.55 -1.90 -0.51
N PHE A 653 21.86 -1.81 -0.30
CA PHE A 653 22.82 -1.40 -1.32
C PHE A 653 22.77 -2.35 -2.52
N VAL A 654 22.83 -3.66 -2.31
CA VAL A 654 22.74 -4.64 -3.39
C VAL A 654 21.41 -4.55 -4.14
N GLN A 655 20.29 -4.40 -3.43
CA GLN A 655 18.96 -4.38 -4.04
C GLN A 655 18.63 -3.08 -4.78
N TYR A 656 19.07 -1.92 -4.27
CA TYR A 656 18.58 -0.62 -4.73
C TYR A 656 19.66 0.32 -5.28
N VAL A 657 20.93 -0.02 -5.11
CA VAL A 657 22.05 0.87 -5.50
C VAL A 657 23.00 0.20 -6.49
N TYR A 658 23.30 -1.09 -6.29
CA TYR A 658 24.28 -1.80 -7.10
C TYR A 658 23.82 -2.06 -8.54
N TYR A 659 22.56 -2.49 -8.72
CA TYR A 659 22.00 -2.80 -10.05
C TYR A 659 21.06 -1.69 -10.57
N PRO A 660 20.96 -1.49 -11.91
CA PRO A 660 20.00 -0.59 -12.53
C PRO A 660 18.57 -0.96 -12.18
N ARG A 661 17.72 0.06 -12.04
CA ARG A 661 16.34 -0.08 -11.59
C ARG A 661 15.30 -0.46 -12.65
N PRO A 662 15.48 -0.23 -13.97
CA PRO A 662 14.46 -0.60 -14.94
C PRO A 662 14.08 -2.08 -14.85
N VAL A 663 12.78 -2.36 -14.83
CA VAL A 663 12.24 -3.72 -14.77
C VAL A 663 11.68 -4.10 -16.12
N LEU A 664 12.28 -5.12 -16.74
CA LEU A 664 11.89 -5.62 -18.05
C LEU A 664 10.76 -6.64 -17.90
N MET A 665 9.60 -6.36 -18.49
CA MET A 665 8.39 -7.19 -18.43
C MET A 665 7.91 -7.56 -19.84
N SER A 666 6.99 -8.52 -19.93
CA SER A 666 6.31 -8.90 -21.19
C SER A 666 7.28 -9.16 -22.36
N PRO A 667 8.20 -10.13 -22.24
CA PRO A 667 9.16 -10.43 -23.30
C PRO A 667 8.44 -10.81 -24.60
N ARG A 668 8.83 -10.18 -25.71
CA ARG A 668 8.36 -10.47 -27.07
C ARG A 668 9.54 -10.89 -27.93
N PRO A 669 9.81 -12.20 -28.07
CA PRO A 669 10.84 -12.67 -28.98
C PRO A 669 10.41 -12.42 -30.42
N ILE A 670 11.36 -11.99 -31.25
CA ILE A 670 11.18 -11.81 -32.68
C ILE A 670 12.41 -12.34 -33.42
N VAL A 671 12.24 -12.65 -34.70
CA VAL A 671 13.35 -13.01 -35.59
C VAL A 671 13.30 -12.02 -36.76
N HIS A 672 14.39 -11.28 -36.97
CA HIS A 672 14.49 -10.37 -38.11
C HIS A 672 14.71 -11.15 -39.41
N ALA A 673 14.43 -10.51 -40.55
CA ALA A 673 14.70 -11.09 -41.87
C ALA A 673 16.18 -11.50 -42.07
N SER A 674 17.11 -10.87 -41.35
CA SER A 674 18.52 -11.24 -41.31
C SER A 674 18.82 -12.59 -40.63
N GLY A 675 17.82 -13.20 -39.98
CA GLY A 675 17.95 -14.40 -39.16
C GLY A 675 18.34 -14.13 -37.70
N GLU A 676 18.53 -12.87 -37.31
CA GLU A 676 18.97 -12.53 -35.95
C GLU A 676 17.79 -12.51 -34.95
N PRO A 677 17.85 -13.30 -33.86
CA PRO A 677 16.79 -13.33 -32.87
C PRO A 677 16.95 -12.21 -31.83
N TRP A 678 15.96 -11.34 -31.71
CA TRP A 678 15.89 -10.30 -30.70
C TRP A 678 14.74 -10.56 -29.72
N THR A 679 14.76 -9.92 -28.56
CA THR A 679 13.62 -9.95 -27.63
C THR A 679 13.34 -8.54 -27.14
N PHE A 680 12.14 -8.02 -27.41
CA PHE A 680 11.67 -6.73 -26.91
C PHE A 680 10.98 -6.87 -25.56
N TYR A 681 11.04 -5.83 -24.74
CA TYR A 681 10.47 -5.79 -23.39
C TYR A 681 9.69 -4.50 -23.15
N SER A 682 8.70 -4.57 -22.26
CA SER A 682 7.98 -3.41 -21.71
C SER A 682 7.43 -2.44 -22.76
N LEU A 683 6.99 -2.95 -23.92
CA LEU A 683 6.49 -2.14 -25.02
C LEU A 683 5.28 -1.29 -24.58
N SER A 684 5.31 -0.01 -24.96
CA SER A 684 4.22 0.93 -24.72
C SER A 684 2.95 0.48 -25.46
N ARG A 685 1.78 0.67 -24.84
CA ARG A 685 0.48 0.37 -25.48
C ARG A 685 0.21 1.23 -26.73
N VAL A 686 0.87 2.39 -26.82
CA VAL A 686 0.75 3.34 -27.94
C VAL A 686 1.94 3.28 -28.90
N ALA A 687 2.75 2.23 -28.81
CA ALA A 687 3.76 1.85 -29.80
C ALA A 687 3.48 0.41 -30.22
N ILE A 688 2.73 0.23 -31.31
CA ILE A 688 2.24 -1.08 -31.75
C ILE A 688 3.28 -1.69 -32.67
N MET A 689 3.81 -2.85 -32.27
CA MET A 689 4.73 -3.62 -33.12
C MET A 689 3.92 -4.50 -34.08
N ASN A 690 3.80 -4.07 -35.34
CA ASN A 690 3.05 -4.79 -36.38
C ASN A 690 3.92 -5.79 -37.14
N GLU A 691 5.21 -5.47 -37.31
CA GLU A 691 6.20 -6.37 -37.91
C GLU A 691 7.43 -6.48 -36.99
N PRO A 692 8.30 -7.50 -37.16
CA PRO A 692 9.50 -7.67 -36.36
C PRO A 692 10.38 -6.41 -36.29
N GLY A 693 10.31 -5.70 -35.16
CA GLY A 693 11.08 -4.48 -34.90
C GLY A 693 10.51 -3.20 -35.52
N ARG A 694 9.34 -3.26 -36.19
CA ARG A 694 8.66 -2.09 -36.80
C ARG A 694 7.47 -1.68 -35.94
N PHE A 695 7.45 -0.43 -35.52
CA PHE A 695 6.48 0.14 -34.58
C PHE A 695 5.70 1.29 -35.21
N ASP A 696 4.39 1.23 -35.04
CA ASP A 696 3.49 2.34 -35.30
C ASP A 696 3.28 3.12 -33.99
N ILE A 697 3.75 4.36 -33.98
CA ILE A 697 3.67 5.27 -32.84
C ILE A 697 2.42 6.12 -32.99
N LEU A 698 1.51 6.00 -32.01
CA LEU A 698 0.18 6.59 -32.05
C LEU A 698 0.05 7.92 -31.29
N GLN A 699 1.08 8.32 -30.54
CA GLN A 699 1.08 9.58 -29.77
C GLN A 699 2.38 10.35 -30.00
N ASP A 700 2.30 11.67 -29.91
CA ASP A 700 3.43 12.58 -30.01
C ASP A 700 3.62 13.36 -28.70
N ASN A 701 4.64 14.22 -28.66
CA ASN A 701 5.01 15.08 -27.53
C ASN A 701 5.32 14.32 -26.22
N ARG A 702 5.89 13.12 -26.36
CA ARG A 702 6.31 12.27 -25.25
C ARG A 702 7.56 11.47 -25.58
N ASP A 703 8.20 10.99 -24.52
CA ASP A 703 9.32 10.07 -24.64
C ASP A 703 8.83 8.62 -24.75
N TYR A 704 9.53 7.83 -25.56
CA TYR A 704 9.34 6.40 -25.75
C TYR A 704 10.64 5.67 -25.46
N ASP A 705 10.58 4.62 -24.66
CA ASP A 705 11.72 3.75 -24.38
C ASP A 705 11.47 2.35 -24.95
N PHE A 706 12.35 1.90 -25.83
CA PHE A 706 12.38 0.56 -26.39
C PHE A 706 13.54 -0.22 -25.78
N TYR A 707 13.22 -1.26 -25.02
CA TYR A 707 14.21 -2.18 -24.48
C TYR A 707 14.23 -3.46 -25.30
N PHE A 708 15.40 -3.86 -25.77
CA PHE A 708 15.56 -5.15 -26.44
C PHE A 708 16.90 -5.80 -26.16
N THR A 709 16.97 -7.11 -26.35
CA THR A 709 18.21 -7.88 -26.22
C THR A 709 18.59 -8.59 -27.50
N SER A 710 19.89 -8.67 -27.77
CA SER A 710 20.50 -9.53 -28.79
C SER A 710 21.44 -10.55 -28.14
N ASN A 711 21.75 -11.63 -28.86
CA ASN A 711 22.66 -12.67 -28.38
C ASN A 711 24.15 -12.28 -28.53
N ARG A 712 24.47 -11.37 -29.46
CA ARG A 712 25.82 -10.85 -29.71
C ARG A 712 25.80 -9.32 -29.73
N PRO A 713 26.91 -8.63 -29.44
CA PRO A 713 26.98 -7.18 -29.61
C PRO A 713 26.62 -6.80 -31.05
N LEU A 714 25.82 -5.75 -31.22
CA LEU A 714 25.47 -5.24 -32.53
C LEU A 714 26.64 -4.42 -33.07
N GLU A 715 27.07 -4.72 -34.29
CA GLU A 715 28.04 -3.90 -35.01
C GLU A 715 27.37 -2.65 -35.57
N LYS A 716 26.17 -2.81 -36.13
CA LYS A 716 25.35 -1.71 -36.66
C LYS A 716 23.87 -1.90 -36.31
N LEU A 717 23.23 -0.80 -35.95
CA LEU A 717 21.80 -0.73 -35.70
C LEU A 717 21.14 0.15 -36.78
N GLY A 718 20.31 -0.46 -37.61
CA GLY A 718 19.44 0.25 -38.54
C GLY A 718 18.26 0.87 -37.80
N VAL A 719 17.99 2.14 -38.08
CA VAL A 719 16.86 2.90 -37.54
C VAL A 719 16.12 3.54 -38.70
N GLU A 720 14.90 3.06 -38.96
CA GLU A 720 13.97 3.65 -39.93
C GLU A 720 12.95 4.49 -39.17
N PHE A 721 12.69 5.72 -39.58
CA PHE A 721 11.76 6.60 -38.87
C PHE A 721 11.16 7.66 -39.78
N GLY A 722 9.92 8.05 -39.53
CA GLY A 722 9.28 9.15 -40.25
C GLY A 722 7.78 8.97 -40.42
N SER A 723 7.19 9.85 -41.21
CA SER A 723 5.78 9.75 -41.60
C SER A 723 5.61 10.40 -42.96
N PRO A 724 4.97 9.74 -43.93
CA PRO A 724 4.71 10.35 -45.24
C PRO A 724 3.65 11.46 -45.17
N HIS A 725 2.94 11.61 -44.05
CA HIS A 725 1.80 12.51 -43.92
C HIS A 725 2.10 13.79 -43.13
N GLY A 726 3.09 13.78 -42.23
CA GLY A 726 3.34 14.89 -41.32
C GLY A 726 4.81 15.17 -41.04
N ASP A 727 5.04 16.34 -40.43
CA ASP A 727 6.35 16.82 -40.07
C ASP A 727 6.60 16.59 -38.58
N TYR A 728 7.75 16.01 -38.25
CA TYR A 728 8.10 15.62 -36.89
C TYR A 728 9.56 15.93 -36.61
N ALA A 729 9.84 16.44 -35.41
CA ALA A 729 11.18 16.48 -34.86
C ALA A 729 11.39 15.23 -34.00
N LEU A 730 12.42 14.45 -34.33
CA LEU A 730 12.84 13.26 -33.61
C LEU A 730 14.17 13.54 -32.91
N ARG A 731 14.27 13.17 -31.64
CA ARG A 731 15.54 13.02 -30.94
C ARG A 731 15.70 11.57 -30.53
N LEU A 732 16.80 10.93 -30.93
CA LEU A 732 17.12 9.55 -30.58
C LEU A 732 18.36 9.48 -29.69
N ASN A 733 18.21 8.78 -28.57
CA ASN A 733 19.30 8.45 -27.65
C ASN A 733 19.38 6.92 -27.52
N ILE A 734 20.59 6.40 -27.32
CA ILE A 734 20.78 5.03 -26.83
C ILE A 734 21.26 5.14 -25.39
N ALA A 735 20.45 4.63 -24.47
CA ALA A 735 20.51 4.92 -23.05
C ALA A 735 20.47 6.44 -22.80
N ASP A 736 21.61 7.05 -22.50
CA ASP A 736 21.82 8.48 -22.29
C ASP A 736 22.86 9.09 -23.27
N ALA A 737 23.37 8.29 -24.20
CA ALA A 737 24.20 8.77 -25.30
C ALA A 737 23.30 9.34 -26.42
N ALA A 738 23.44 10.63 -26.69
CA ALA A 738 22.76 11.27 -27.81
C ALA A 738 23.33 10.75 -29.13
N ILE A 739 22.45 10.24 -30.01
CA ILE A 739 22.87 9.70 -31.30
C ILE A 739 22.64 10.73 -32.40
N PHE A 740 21.40 11.16 -32.61
CA PHE A 740 21.07 12.24 -33.54
C PHE A 740 19.74 12.92 -33.19
N SER A 741 19.58 14.13 -33.70
CA SER A 741 18.29 14.82 -33.76
C SER A 741 18.06 15.28 -35.20
N VAL A 742 16.84 15.07 -35.69
CA VAL A 742 16.48 15.31 -37.09
C VAL A 742 15.01 15.67 -37.19
N THR A 743 14.68 16.51 -38.18
CA THR A 743 13.30 16.83 -38.52
C THR A 743 12.97 16.14 -39.84
N THR A 744 12.00 15.24 -39.84
CA THR A 744 11.48 14.60 -41.06
C THR A 744 10.33 15.43 -41.62
N ARG A 745 10.30 15.67 -42.94
CA ARG A 745 9.24 16.43 -43.61
C ARG A 745 8.48 15.55 -44.60
N ARG A 746 7.36 14.96 -44.16
CA ARG A 746 6.53 14.06 -45.00
C ARG A 746 7.32 12.95 -45.69
N GLU A 747 8.28 12.37 -44.98
CA GLU A 747 9.20 11.38 -45.51
C GLU A 747 9.51 10.32 -44.46
N VAL A 748 10.06 9.20 -44.91
CA VAL A 748 10.65 8.16 -44.07
C VAL A 748 12.15 8.13 -44.34
N MET A 749 12.95 8.31 -43.29
CA MET A 749 14.40 8.26 -43.36
C MET A 749 14.92 6.98 -42.73
N THR A 750 16.06 6.49 -43.23
CA THR A 750 16.82 5.41 -42.62
C THR A 750 18.20 5.92 -42.23
N ARG A 751 18.62 5.63 -41.00
CA ARG A 751 19.97 5.90 -40.51
C ARG A 751 20.56 4.65 -39.86
N THR A 752 21.86 4.53 -39.94
CA THR A 752 22.60 3.45 -39.29
C THR A 752 23.40 4.02 -38.13
N VAL A 753 23.38 3.33 -36.99
CA VAL A 753 24.16 3.66 -35.80
C VAL A 753 25.26 2.61 -35.66
N GLU A 754 26.50 3.07 -35.79
CA GLU A 754 27.70 2.24 -35.62
C GLU A 754 27.97 1.95 -34.14
N SER A 755 28.24 0.68 -33.84
CA SER A 755 28.61 0.14 -32.53
C SER A 755 27.73 0.69 -31.39
N PRO A 756 26.40 0.46 -31.43
CA PRO A 756 25.49 0.95 -30.40
C PRO A 756 25.90 0.42 -29.01
N PRO A 757 25.98 1.28 -27.98
CA PRO A 757 26.38 0.85 -26.66
C PRO A 757 25.32 -0.08 -26.05
N ALA A 758 25.79 -1.15 -25.40
CA ALA A 758 24.94 -2.18 -24.80
C ALA A 758 25.31 -2.43 -23.33
N TYR A 759 24.31 -2.84 -22.55
CA TYR A 759 24.49 -3.28 -21.18
C TYR A 759 24.51 -4.83 -21.10
N PRO A 760 25.57 -5.47 -20.56
CA PRO A 760 25.60 -6.92 -20.40
C PRO A 760 24.54 -7.41 -19.40
N TRP A 761 23.62 -8.28 -19.83
CA TRP A 761 22.52 -8.77 -19.01
C TRP A 761 22.20 -10.24 -19.30
N LYS A 762 22.39 -11.12 -18.30
CA LYS A 762 22.05 -12.56 -18.36
C LYS A 762 22.62 -13.28 -19.59
N GLY A 763 23.88 -13.00 -19.94
CA GLY A 763 24.54 -13.59 -21.11
C GLY A 763 24.09 -13.02 -22.46
N ARG A 764 23.34 -11.91 -22.46
CA ARG A 764 22.89 -11.16 -23.63
C ARG A 764 23.31 -9.70 -23.54
N PHE A 765 23.09 -8.96 -24.63
CA PHE A 765 23.37 -7.53 -24.72
C PHE A 765 22.04 -6.77 -24.73
N LEU A 766 21.81 -5.95 -23.71
CA LEU A 766 20.60 -5.14 -23.55
C LEU A 766 20.82 -3.74 -24.13
N TYR A 767 19.90 -3.32 -24.99
CA TYR A 767 19.84 -1.99 -25.56
C TYR A 767 18.61 -1.27 -25.04
N ARG A 768 18.76 0.02 -24.74
CA ARG A 768 17.67 0.96 -24.44
C ARG A 768 17.68 2.04 -25.50
N VAL A 769 16.77 2.02 -26.45
CA VAL A 769 16.62 3.09 -27.43
C VAL A 769 15.51 4.00 -26.96
N SER A 770 15.83 5.27 -26.72
CA SER A 770 14.88 6.28 -26.27
C SER A 770 14.65 7.30 -27.37
N ILE A 771 13.40 7.58 -27.70
CA ILE A 771 13.05 8.62 -28.68
C ILE A 771 12.10 9.64 -28.07
N ARG A 772 12.30 10.91 -28.42
CA ARG A 772 11.35 11.99 -28.19
C ARG A 772 10.82 12.47 -29.51
N LEU A 773 9.51 12.33 -29.68
CA LEU A 773 8.80 12.72 -30.90
C LEU A 773 8.01 14.00 -30.65
N GLU A 774 8.29 15.05 -31.41
CA GLU A 774 7.54 16.32 -31.35
C GLU A 774 6.91 16.61 -32.71
N ARG A 775 5.59 16.74 -32.72
CA ARG A 775 4.84 17.06 -33.93
C ARG A 775 5.05 18.53 -34.33
N LYS A 776 5.28 18.78 -35.61
CA LYS A 776 5.47 20.15 -36.17
C LYS A 776 4.39 20.58 -37.17
N SER A 777 3.61 19.64 -37.72
CA SER A 777 2.48 19.92 -38.62
C SER A 777 1.12 19.60 -37.98
N ASP A 778 0.01 20.01 -38.60
CA ASP A 778 -1.36 19.79 -38.08
C ASP A 778 -1.92 18.37 -38.32
N VAL A 779 -1.07 17.36 -38.21
CA VAL A 779 -1.43 15.97 -38.51
C VAL A 779 -1.80 15.24 -37.23
N ARG A 780 -2.81 14.37 -37.27
CA ARG A 780 -3.17 13.56 -36.09
C ARG A 780 -2.39 12.25 -36.09
N THR A 781 -1.35 12.17 -35.27
CA THR A 781 -0.50 10.97 -35.10
C THR A 781 -1.30 9.69 -34.80
N ALA A 782 -2.46 9.82 -34.12
CA ALA A 782 -3.34 8.69 -33.84
C ALA A 782 -4.04 8.12 -35.11
N VAL A 783 -4.21 8.92 -36.16
CA VAL A 783 -4.87 8.53 -37.43
C VAL A 783 -3.83 8.09 -38.45
N THR A 784 -2.71 8.81 -38.52
CA THR A 784 -1.56 8.53 -39.38
C THR A 784 -0.34 8.30 -38.50
N PRO A 785 -0.08 7.05 -38.08
CA PRO A 785 0.98 6.72 -37.14
C PRO A 785 2.36 7.18 -37.63
N TYR A 786 3.21 7.55 -36.68
CA TYR A 786 4.62 7.76 -36.96
C TYR A 786 5.33 6.41 -36.99
N LEU A 787 6.02 6.13 -38.08
CA LEU A 787 6.76 4.90 -38.26
C LEU A 787 8.09 4.98 -37.50
N PHE A 788 8.41 3.93 -36.75
CA PHE A 788 9.71 3.75 -36.13
C PHE A 788 10.12 2.28 -36.18
N ALA A 789 11.25 1.94 -36.81
CA ALA A 789 11.74 0.58 -36.90
C ALA A 789 13.19 0.46 -36.43
N LEU A 790 13.49 -0.66 -35.77
CA LEU A 790 14.82 -1.06 -35.33
C LEU A 790 15.16 -2.40 -35.98
N SER A 791 16.30 -2.48 -36.64
CA SER A 791 16.75 -3.69 -37.32
C SER A 791 18.27 -3.87 -37.22
N PRO A 792 18.77 -5.11 -37.29
CA PRO A 792 20.20 -5.34 -37.47
C PRO A 792 20.62 -4.83 -38.85
N ALA A 793 21.61 -3.95 -38.90
CA ALA A 793 22.24 -3.52 -40.14
C ALA A 793 23.55 -4.31 -40.34
N ARG A 794 23.88 -4.64 -41.59
CA ARG A 794 25.18 -5.26 -41.96
C ARG A 794 26.18 -4.18 -42.36
#